data_AF-A0A024T8P4-F1
#
_entry.id   AF-A0A024T8P4-F1
#
_cell.length_a   1.000
_cell.length_b   1.000
_cell.length_c   1.000
_cell.angle_alpha   90.00
_cell.angle_beta   90.00
_cell.angle_gamma   90.00
#
_symmetry.space_group_name_H-M   'P 1'
#
loop_
_entity.id
_entity.type
_entity.pdbx_description
1 polymer ?
#
loop_
_entity_poly.entity_id
_entity_poly.type
_entity_poly.pdbx_seq_one_letter_code
_entity_poly.pdbx_strand_id
1 'polypeptide(L)'
;MWSCVTCSASNEAPALTCTRCGNHRSGTQDAALPNTSFHGALQPHDVSATRALLLEVVKAGDVAALSTLVATVSAFPLVQPWDKEGTALAVASRHNHLPMVWYLVRTIGMSLASKVNASNDTALHVASRAGHLELVGAIAPFVDVTATNFDGRTATAEACANDQVAIVEYLIDTFPSSHLDWMDLMYVAVNAQALQVLAWLLSRAPVQMRDSNSLWQRAIDLKDEKVCVLLLEHGLSLSGLDDDRLSFVRGLRRSSAVSSQPNPPVDTTNSPLFTVGERMQLASAAPQPPSTNSNSPPRTTAISPLPPLRQSQSSTAQQKDQYAIGQHTDWGTVLKQHVARADMDAAKNFHKDLLRLQRSNGSRTHALVRYVGTDASDATLLFEPPGIPLSRAQDSPVPDLFAKCTGKSWSEGKYLYDIAQAVAYLHENGRPHGAICPANCFVDPKSGSGKLLVVFQGSTPTALTAPEAQHGSTVDPFAADVYSLGRVLMSQPGLTQEALDLANWMTTPQPTHRPKMADVVAHPVWWTLKTKLQYIQAIASYSADHPRVARCKNLRCPNWQTKLPPVVLAGTNQHRTYNHTVYALVRYIRNFKEHGRDHSPDMWQALHDALGAATPVADVSDLEFQEQCLGGFVAQAFPTLVLDLWRALGNLDAPA
;
A
#
# COMPACT_ATOMS: atom_id res chain seq x y z
N MET A 1 -28.37 -4.89 13.56
CA MET A 1 -28.84 -5.34 14.89
C MET A 1 -28.24 -6.70 15.17
N TRP A 2 -27.27 -6.78 16.07
CA TRP A 2 -27.08 -7.87 17.04
C TRP A 2 -26.14 -7.34 18.12
N SER A 3 -26.67 -7.35 19.33
CA SER A 3 -26.14 -6.76 20.55
C SER A 3 -24.96 -7.58 21.09
N CYS A 4 -23.90 -6.87 21.45
CA CYS A 4 -22.77 -7.34 22.22
C CYS A 4 -23.27 -7.81 23.60
N VAL A 5 -23.18 -9.11 23.90
CA VAL A 5 -23.32 -9.62 25.28
C VAL A 5 -21.92 -9.87 25.81
N THR A 6 -21.55 -9.03 26.77
CA THR A 6 -20.37 -9.16 27.62
C THR A 6 -20.50 -10.42 28.49
N CYS A 7 -19.51 -11.32 28.43
CA CYS A 7 -19.33 -12.35 29.45
C CYS A 7 -18.10 -11.99 30.30
N SER A 8 -18.40 -11.56 31.52
CA SER A 8 -17.51 -11.53 32.66
C SER A 8 -17.01 -12.95 32.97
N ALA A 9 -15.71 -13.06 33.22
CA ALA A 9 -15.09 -14.28 33.71
C ALA A 9 -15.68 -14.65 35.08
N SER A 10 -16.33 -15.81 35.15
CA SER A 10 -16.55 -16.54 36.39
C SER A 10 -16.07 -17.96 36.17
N ASN A 11 -15.06 -18.35 36.95
CA ASN A 11 -14.61 -19.72 37.11
C ASN A 11 -15.76 -20.54 37.67
N GLU A 12 -16.31 -21.47 36.89
CA GLU A 12 -16.87 -22.75 37.36
C GLU A 12 -17.29 -23.58 36.16
N ALA A 13 -16.72 -24.78 36.04
CA ALA A 13 -17.08 -25.76 35.02
C ALA A 13 -18.42 -26.43 35.37
N PRO A 14 -19.26 -26.73 34.38
CA PRO A 14 -20.14 -27.88 34.49
C PRO A 14 -19.96 -28.84 33.31
N ALA A 15 -19.80 -30.12 33.67
CA ALA A 15 -19.91 -31.25 32.77
C ALA A 15 -21.35 -31.33 32.21
N LEU A 16 -21.47 -31.53 30.89
CA LEU A 16 -22.72 -31.95 30.26
C LEU A 16 -22.45 -33.14 29.36
N THR A 17 -22.81 -34.31 29.88
CA THR A 17 -23.06 -35.55 29.16
C THR A 17 -24.28 -35.36 28.24
N CYS A 18 -24.13 -35.67 26.95
CA CYS A 18 -25.25 -35.83 26.03
C CYS A 18 -25.44 -37.31 25.71
N THR A 19 -26.46 -37.91 26.30
CA THR A 19 -26.99 -39.23 25.97
C THR A 19 -28.01 -39.13 24.82
N ARG A 20 -27.95 -40.11 23.90
CA ARG A 20 -28.89 -40.44 22.80
C ARG A 20 -28.62 -39.81 21.42
N CYS A 21 -27.85 -40.53 20.61
CA CYS A 21 -28.39 -41.24 19.45
C CYS A 21 -27.39 -42.33 19.02
N GLY A 22 -27.78 -43.59 19.20
CA GLY A 22 -27.04 -44.73 18.69
C GLY A 22 -27.38 -44.95 17.23
N ASN A 23 -26.37 -45.02 16.38
CA ASN A 23 -26.38 -45.95 15.25
C ASN A 23 -24.96 -46.23 14.79
N HIS A 24 -24.56 -47.48 14.98
CA HIS A 24 -23.37 -48.07 14.38
C HIS A 24 -23.51 -48.12 12.86
N ARG A 25 -22.49 -47.61 12.15
CA ARG A 25 -21.96 -48.30 10.96
C ARG A 25 -20.43 -48.28 11.01
N SER A 26 -19.89 -49.48 10.91
CA SER A 26 -18.50 -49.88 10.96
C SER A 26 -17.78 -49.72 9.60
N GLY A 27 -16.47 -49.46 9.66
CA GLY A 27 -15.51 -49.58 8.56
C GLY A 27 -15.24 -48.24 7.89
N THR A 28 -14.02 -47.71 7.80
CA THR A 28 -12.72 -48.37 7.63
C THR A 28 -11.60 -47.58 8.33
N GLN A 29 -10.54 -48.31 8.66
CA GLN A 29 -9.26 -47.85 9.20
C GLN A 29 -8.66 -46.71 8.36
N ASP A 30 -8.02 -45.73 9.00
CA ASP A 30 -6.64 -45.35 8.65
C ASP A 30 -5.99 -44.40 9.69
N ALA A 31 -4.77 -44.79 10.07
CA ALA A 31 -3.67 -44.05 10.71
C ALA A 31 -3.94 -43.13 11.93
N ALA A 32 -3.80 -43.71 13.13
CA ALA A 32 -3.55 -42.95 14.35
C ALA A 32 -2.16 -42.27 14.32
N LEU A 33 -2.11 -40.95 14.52
CA LEU A 33 -0.90 -40.22 14.88
C LEU A 33 -0.59 -40.42 16.37
N PRO A 34 0.68 -40.45 16.78
CA PRO A 34 1.07 -40.90 18.11
C PRO A 34 0.72 -39.89 19.21
N ASN A 35 0.18 -40.40 20.31
CA ASN A 35 -0.01 -39.71 21.58
C ASN A 35 1.35 -39.17 22.09
N THR A 36 1.52 -37.84 22.10
CA THR A 36 2.57 -37.19 22.89
C THR A 36 1.96 -36.05 23.72
N SER A 37 1.84 -36.29 25.03
CA SER A 37 1.50 -35.30 26.03
C SER A 37 2.65 -34.29 26.17
N PHE A 38 2.48 -33.07 25.67
CA PHE A 38 3.45 -31.98 25.83
C PHE A 38 3.12 -31.14 27.07
N HIS A 39 3.74 -31.47 28.19
CA HIS A 39 3.93 -30.55 29.32
C HIS A 39 5.40 -30.14 29.37
N GLY A 40 5.75 -29.02 28.73
CA GLY A 40 7.11 -28.46 28.74
C GLY A 40 7.21 -27.26 27.80
N ALA A 41 7.91 -26.21 28.24
CA ALA A 41 8.18 -25.02 27.42
C ALA A 41 8.91 -25.41 26.13
N LEU A 42 8.34 -25.02 24.97
CA LEU A 42 8.80 -25.39 23.63
C LEU A 42 10.21 -24.85 23.35
N GLN A 43 11.10 -25.72 22.86
CA GLN A 43 12.44 -25.35 22.39
C GLN A 43 12.36 -24.69 20.99
N PRO A 44 13.35 -23.90 20.55
CA PRO A 44 13.31 -23.17 19.27
C PRO A 44 13.13 -24.05 18.02
N HIS A 45 13.45 -25.34 18.12
CA HIS A 45 13.32 -26.33 17.05
C HIS A 45 11.86 -26.81 16.85
N ASP A 46 10.99 -26.68 17.86
CA ASP A 46 9.58 -27.15 17.82
C ASP A 46 8.62 -26.17 17.13
N VAL A 47 9.02 -24.91 16.96
CA VAL A 47 8.20 -23.85 16.34
C VAL A 47 7.94 -24.15 14.86
N SER A 48 8.91 -24.76 14.16
CA SER A 48 8.78 -25.13 12.74
C SER A 48 7.86 -26.32 12.52
N ALA A 49 7.97 -27.36 13.36
CA ALA A 49 7.11 -28.55 13.29
C ALA A 49 5.66 -28.21 13.66
N THR A 50 5.45 -27.37 14.67
CA THR A 50 4.13 -26.87 15.07
C THR A 50 3.49 -26.02 13.97
N ARG A 51 4.26 -25.17 13.28
CA ARG A 51 3.79 -24.39 12.12
C ARG A 51 3.40 -25.28 10.94
N ALA A 52 4.19 -26.32 10.65
CA ALA A 52 3.86 -27.27 9.59
C ALA A 52 2.56 -28.02 9.89
N LEU A 53 2.35 -28.46 11.14
CA LEU A 53 1.12 -29.12 11.57
C LEU A 53 -0.10 -28.19 11.44
N LEU A 54 0.01 -26.92 11.85
CA LEU A 54 -1.07 -25.93 11.71
C LEU A 54 -1.41 -25.65 10.25
N LEU A 55 -0.40 -25.58 9.37
CA LEU A 55 -0.61 -25.41 7.94
C LEU A 55 -1.39 -26.59 7.36
N GLU A 56 -1.02 -27.83 7.71
CA GLU A 56 -1.73 -29.04 7.26
C GLU A 56 -3.18 -29.06 7.76
N VAL A 57 -3.42 -28.68 9.02
CA VAL A 57 -4.78 -28.60 9.60
C VAL A 57 -5.64 -27.56 8.87
N VAL A 58 -5.08 -26.39 8.54
CA VAL A 58 -5.81 -25.35 7.79
C VAL A 58 -6.03 -25.76 6.33
N LYS A 59 -5.06 -26.42 5.69
CA LYS A 59 -5.21 -27.00 4.35
C LYS A 59 -6.30 -28.09 4.31
N ALA A 60 -6.39 -28.89 5.37
CA ALA A 60 -7.42 -29.91 5.54
C ALA A 60 -8.80 -29.35 5.92
N GLY A 61 -8.87 -28.11 6.41
CA GLY A 61 -10.12 -27.50 6.85
C GLY A 61 -10.64 -28.02 8.19
N ASP A 62 -9.79 -28.67 8.99
CA ASP A 62 -10.18 -29.27 10.27
C ASP A 62 -10.24 -28.22 11.39
N VAL A 63 -11.42 -27.62 11.54
CA VAL A 63 -11.71 -26.59 12.56
C VAL A 63 -11.54 -27.13 13.97
N ALA A 64 -11.85 -28.41 14.22
CA ALA A 64 -11.80 -29.01 15.55
C ALA A 64 -10.35 -29.27 15.98
N ALA A 65 -9.52 -29.77 15.07
CA ALA A 65 -8.09 -29.89 15.30
C ALA A 65 -7.45 -28.51 15.51
N LEU A 66 -7.83 -27.51 14.69
CA LEU A 66 -7.30 -26.16 14.85
C LEU A 66 -7.71 -25.56 16.21
N SER A 67 -8.97 -25.70 16.64
CA SER A 67 -9.40 -25.15 17.91
C SER A 67 -8.69 -25.79 19.10
N THR A 68 -8.42 -27.09 19.00
CA THR A 68 -7.68 -27.83 20.03
C THR A 68 -6.23 -27.36 20.08
N LEU A 69 -5.57 -27.17 18.94
CA LEU A 69 -4.19 -26.67 18.86
C LEU A 69 -4.07 -25.22 19.35
N VAL A 70 -5.03 -24.36 19.03
CA VAL A 70 -5.05 -22.96 19.49
C VAL A 70 -5.28 -22.88 21.00
N ALA A 71 -6.10 -23.78 21.57
CA ALA A 71 -6.36 -23.83 23.01
C ALA A 71 -5.17 -24.39 23.82
N THR A 72 -4.40 -25.32 23.26
CA THR A 72 -3.26 -25.95 23.95
C THR A 72 -1.97 -25.14 23.87
N VAL A 73 -1.81 -24.27 22.87
CA VAL A 73 -0.58 -23.52 22.65
C VAL A 73 -0.83 -22.01 22.76
N SER A 74 -0.59 -21.44 23.94
CA SER A 74 -0.98 -20.06 24.32
C SER A 74 -0.29 -18.90 23.58
N ALA A 75 0.57 -19.16 22.59
CA ALA A 75 1.27 -18.10 21.86
C ALA A 75 1.71 -18.57 20.46
N PHE A 76 0.81 -18.60 19.48
CA PHE A 76 1.20 -18.76 18.07
C PHE A 76 0.49 -17.77 17.13
N PRO A 77 1.22 -17.20 16.15
CA PRO A 77 0.72 -16.06 15.41
C PRO A 77 -0.03 -16.52 14.16
N LEU A 78 -1.31 -16.88 14.29
CA LEU A 78 -2.23 -17.04 13.14
C LEU A 78 -2.34 -15.75 12.30
N VAL A 79 -1.87 -14.61 12.86
CA VAL A 79 -1.81 -13.28 12.24
C VAL A 79 -0.63 -13.10 11.28
N GLN A 80 0.46 -13.86 11.46
CA GLN A 80 1.69 -13.68 10.68
C GLN A 80 1.65 -14.53 9.40
N PRO A 81 2.29 -14.07 8.30
CA PRO A 81 2.33 -14.82 7.05
C PRO A 81 3.11 -16.14 7.22
N TRP A 82 2.46 -17.22 6.79
CA TRP A 82 3.03 -18.55 6.66
C TRP A 82 3.79 -18.64 5.32
N ASP A 83 4.99 -18.07 5.32
CA ASP A 83 6.03 -18.29 4.31
C ASP A 83 5.53 -18.05 2.88
N LYS A 84 5.68 -18.99 1.94
CA LYS A 84 5.22 -18.78 0.55
C LYS A 84 3.70 -18.86 0.39
N GLU A 85 3.01 -19.42 1.38
CA GLU A 85 1.60 -19.78 1.30
C GLU A 85 0.66 -18.61 1.66
N GLY A 86 1.14 -17.63 2.44
CA GLY A 86 0.37 -16.47 2.90
C GLY A 86 -0.17 -16.64 4.32
N THR A 87 -1.19 -15.90 4.73
CA THR A 87 -1.79 -16.06 6.07
C THR A 87 -2.66 -17.32 6.17
N ALA A 88 -2.97 -17.76 7.39
CA ALA A 88 -3.92 -18.85 7.64
C ALA A 88 -5.24 -18.66 6.88
N LEU A 89 -5.73 -17.42 6.83
CA LEU A 89 -6.95 -17.07 6.12
C LEU A 89 -6.79 -17.17 4.61
N ALA A 90 -5.64 -16.76 4.05
CA ALA A 90 -5.35 -16.91 2.62
C ALA A 90 -5.28 -18.40 2.21
N VAL A 91 -4.70 -19.26 3.05
CA VAL A 91 -4.66 -20.72 2.82
C VAL A 91 -6.07 -21.31 2.90
N ALA A 92 -6.83 -21.02 3.96
CA ALA A 92 -8.22 -21.46 4.08
C ALA A 92 -9.07 -20.98 2.89
N SER A 93 -8.81 -19.76 2.41
CA SER A 93 -9.49 -19.18 1.25
C SER A 93 -9.13 -19.90 -0.04
N ARG A 94 -7.85 -20.25 -0.26
CA ARG A 94 -7.43 -21.01 -1.44
C ARG A 94 -8.14 -22.36 -1.55
N HIS A 95 -8.35 -23.02 -0.41
CA HIS A 95 -8.96 -24.34 -0.32
C HIS A 95 -10.49 -24.34 -0.15
N ASN A 96 -11.14 -23.16 -0.20
CA ASN A 96 -12.59 -23.00 -0.01
C ASN A 96 -13.15 -23.53 1.32
N HIS A 97 -12.35 -23.48 2.40
CA HIS A 97 -12.81 -23.97 3.71
C HIS A 97 -13.60 -22.89 4.44
N LEU A 98 -14.82 -22.61 4.00
CA LEU A 98 -15.67 -21.56 4.55
C LEU A 98 -15.84 -21.65 6.08
N PRO A 99 -16.09 -22.83 6.70
CA PRO A 99 -16.13 -22.95 8.16
C PRO A 99 -14.81 -22.57 8.85
N MET A 100 -13.68 -22.88 8.22
CA MET A 100 -12.34 -22.51 8.71
C MET A 100 -12.13 -20.99 8.64
N VAL A 101 -12.57 -20.35 7.55
CA VAL A 101 -12.52 -18.88 7.41
C VAL A 101 -13.35 -18.22 8.50
N TRP A 102 -14.59 -18.67 8.73
CA TRP A 102 -15.44 -18.16 9.80
C TRP A 102 -14.82 -18.36 11.19
N TYR A 103 -14.23 -19.53 11.43
CA TYR A 103 -13.52 -19.81 12.66
C TYR A 103 -12.33 -18.86 12.85
N LEU A 104 -11.46 -18.70 11.86
CA LEU A 104 -10.29 -17.81 11.92
C LEU A 104 -10.71 -16.34 12.13
N VAL A 105 -11.72 -15.86 11.41
CA VAL A 105 -12.28 -14.50 11.57
C VAL A 105 -12.85 -14.29 12.97
N ARG A 106 -13.61 -15.24 13.50
CA ARG A 106 -14.23 -15.13 14.83
C ARG A 106 -13.21 -15.18 15.96
N THR A 107 -12.12 -15.93 15.78
CA THR A 107 -11.13 -16.19 16.83
C THR A 107 -10.01 -15.15 16.86
N ILE A 108 -9.66 -14.56 15.71
CA ILE A 108 -8.50 -13.65 15.54
C ILE A 108 -8.93 -12.22 15.15
N GLY A 109 -10.11 -12.07 14.54
CA GLY A 109 -10.65 -10.81 14.03
C GLY A 109 -10.43 -10.57 12.53
N MET A 110 -11.18 -9.61 11.97
CA MET A 110 -11.17 -9.26 10.54
C MET A 110 -9.85 -8.64 10.04
N SER A 111 -8.96 -8.22 10.94
CA SER A 111 -7.64 -7.66 10.59
C SER A 111 -6.75 -8.64 9.82
N LEU A 112 -7.09 -9.94 9.82
CA LEU A 112 -6.42 -10.97 9.04
C LEU A 112 -6.79 -10.94 7.54
N ALA A 113 -7.96 -10.42 7.19
CA ALA A 113 -8.43 -10.36 5.81
C ALA A 113 -7.74 -9.27 4.98
N SER A 114 -7.20 -8.25 5.64
CA SER A 114 -6.34 -7.21 5.03
C SER A 114 -4.85 -7.57 5.01
N LYS A 115 -4.46 -8.70 5.60
CA LYS A 115 -3.10 -9.21 5.48
C LYS A 115 -2.87 -9.82 4.10
N VAL A 116 -1.64 -9.70 3.63
CA VAL A 116 -1.23 -10.07 2.28
C VAL A 116 -0.22 -11.21 2.27
N ASN A 117 -0.18 -11.97 1.18
CA ASN A 117 0.85 -12.97 0.92
C ASN A 117 2.10 -12.34 0.23
N ALA A 118 3.05 -13.19 -0.19
CA ALA A 118 4.27 -12.76 -0.88
C ALA A 118 4.05 -12.09 -2.25
N SER A 119 2.86 -12.23 -2.85
CA SER A 119 2.44 -11.55 -4.08
C SER A 119 1.61 -10.30 -3.81
N ASN A 120 1.50 -9.88 -2.55
CA ASN A 120 0.60 -8.84 -2.08
C ASN A 120 -0.90 -9.17 -2.25
N ASP A 121 -1.26 -10.45 -2.44
CA ASP A 121 -2.67 -10.85 -2.51
C ASP A 121 -3.28 -10.90 -1.12
N THR A 122 -4.44 -10.24 -0.96
CA THR A 122 -5.33 -10.45 0.20
C THR A 122 -6.10 -11.77 0.08
N ALA A 123 -6.78 -12.18 1.16
CA ALA A 123 -7.69 -13.33 1.10
C ALA A 123 -8.78 -13.19 0.02
N LEU A 124 -9.22 -11.95 -0.23
CA LEU A 124 -10.21 -11.65 -1.28
C LEU A 124 -9.64 -11.87 -2.69
N HIS A 125 -8.39 -11.52 -2.96
CA HIS A 125 -7.71 -11.83 -4.24
C HIS A 125 -7.64 -13.35 -4.46
N VAL A 126 -7.24 -14.09 -3.43
CA VAL A 126 -7.11 -15.55 -3.50
C VAL A 126 -8.47 -16.22 -3.73
N ALA A 127 -9.51 -15.81 -3.00
CA ALA A 127 -10.87 -16.33 -3.18
C ALA A 127 -11.44 -15.99 -4.57
N SER A 128 -11.18 -14.78 -5.06
CA SER A 128 -11.63 -14.31 -6.39
C SER A 128 -10.93 -15.06 -7.53
N ARG A 129 -9.61 -15.26 -7.41
CA ARG A 129 -8.82 -16.07 -8.35
C ARG A 129 -9.28 -17.53 -8.39
N ALA A 130 -9.62 -18.09 -7.23
CA ALA A 130 -9.99 -19.50 -7.09
C ALA A 130 -11.47 -19.82 -7.40
N GLY A 131 -12.31 -18.80 -7.63
CA GLY A 131 -13.72 -19.01 -7.99
C GLY A 131 -14.68 -19.24 -6.81
N HIS A 132 -14.28 -18.89 -5.59
CA HIS A 132 -15.07 -19.18 -4.39
C HIS A 132 -16.08 -18.07 -4.06
N LEU A 133 -17.19 -18.02 -4.79
CA LEU A 133 -18.20 -16.95 -4.69
C LEU A 133 -18.76 -16.75 -3.27
N GLU A 134 -19.14 -17.82 -2.57
CA GLU A 134 -19.69 -17.73 -1.21
C GLU A 134 -18.69 -17.11 -0.24
N LEU A 135 -17.41 -17.42 -0.43
CA LEU A 135 -16.33 -16.88 0.37
C LEU A 135 -16.05 -15.41 0.03
N VAL A 136 -16.08 -15.05 -1.25
CA VAL A 136 -16.03 -13.65 -1.68
C VAL A 136 -17.15 -12.84 -1.03
N GLY A 137 -18.39 -13.36 -1.05
CA GLY A 137 -19.53 -12.70 -0.43
C GLY A 137 -19.41 -12.54 1.09
N ALA A 138 -18.72 -13.46 1.76
CA ALA A 138 -18.44 -13.37 3.19
C ALA A 138 -17.34 -12.35 3.54
N ILE A 139 -16.31 -12.21 2.69
CA ILE A 139 -15.12 -11.38 2.97
C ILE A 139 -15.29 -9.93 2.45
N ALA A 140 -15.80 -9.76 1.23
CA ALA A 140 -15.82 -8.48 0.51
C ALA A 140 -16.44 -7.30 1.30
N PRO A 141 -17.54 -7.46 2.07
CA PRO A 141 -18.16 -6.35 2.81
C PRO A 141 -17.29 -5.73 3.91
N PHE A 142 -16.20 -6.38 4.29
CA PHE A 142 -15.41 -6.02 5.47
C PHE A 142 -13.95 -5.65 5.14
N VAL A 143 -13.58 -5.64 3.87
CA VAL A 143 -12.22 -5.34 3.40
C VAL A 143 -12.22 -4.28 2.31
N ASP A 144 -11.07 -3.66 2.08
CA ASP A 144 -10.89 -2.79 0.92
C ASP A 144 -10.86 -3.63 -0.37
N VAL A 145 -11.97 -3.62 -1.11
CA VAL A 145 -12.11 -4.31 -2.40
C VAL A 145 -11.27 -3.67 -3.52
N THR A 146 -10.74 -2.45 -3.29
CA THR A 146 -9.92 -1.70 -4.25
C THR A 146 -8.42 -1.91 -4.06
N ALA A 147 -8.02 -2.64 -3.00
CA ALA A 147 -6.63 -3.00 -2.76
C ALA A 147 -6.05 -3.77 -3.97
N THR A 148 -4.81 -3.45 -4.34
CA THR A 148 -4.10 -4.07 -5.48
C THR A 148 -2.94 -4.96 -5.04
N ASN A 149 -2.74 -6.06 -5.76
CA ASN A 149 -1.58 -6.91 -5.59
C ASN A 149 -0.34 -6.36 -6.32
N PHE A 150 0.79 -7.08 -6.31
CA PHE A 150 2.03 -6.62 -6.97
C PHE A 150 1.93 -6.53 -8.50
N ASP A 151 0.97 -7.22 -9.11
CA ASP A 151 0.65 -7.07 -10.54
C ASP A 151 -0.25 -5.84 -10.80
N GLY A 152 -0.57 -5.06 -9.77
CA GLY A 152 -1.47 -3.91 -9.84
C GLY A 152 -2.94 -4.30 -10.00
N ARG A 153 -3.30 -5.58 -9.79
CA ARG A 153 -4.66 -6.09 -9.98
C ARG A 153 -5.45 -6.03 -8.69
N THR A 154 -6.71 -5.61 -8.78
CA THR A 154 -7.69 -5.75 -7.69
C THR A 154 -8.25 -7.18 -7.65
N ALA A 155 -9.02 -7.52 -6.61
CA ALA A 155 -9.73 -8.78 -6.55
C ALA A 155 -10.69 -9.00 -7.74
N THR A 156 -11.35 -7.94 -8.22
CA THR A 156 -12.20 -7.99 -9.43
C THR A 156 -11.37 -8.27 -10.68
N ALA A 157 -10.18 -7.67 -10.82
CA ALA A 157 -9.29 -7.95 -11.94
C ALA A 157 -8.72 -9.37 -11.88
N GLU A 158 -8.48 -9.93 -10.69
CA GLU A 158 -8.13 -11.35 -10.52
C GLU A 158 -9.27 -12.29 -10.92
N ALA A 159 -10.51 -11.98 -10.54
CA ALA A 159 -11.67 -12.72 -11.04
C ALA A 159 -11.78 -12.66 -12.57
N CYS A 160 -11.48 -11.51 -13.17
CA CYS A 160 -11.44 -11.37 -14.62
C CYS A 160 -10.34 -12.21 -15.27
N ALA A 161 -9.13 -12.20 -14.71
CA ALA A 161 -8.01 -12.99 -15.22
C ALA A 161 -8.24 -14.51 -15.14
N ASN A 162 -9.19 -14.96 -14.33
CA ASN A 162 -9.48 -16.39 -14.10
C ASN A 162 -10.89 -16.80 -14.55
N ASP A 163 -11.52 -15.98 -15.40
CA ASP A 163 -12.82 -16.22 -16.04
C ASP A 163 -13.99 -16.47 -15.05
N GLN A 164 -13.96 -15.83 -13.88
CA GLN A 164 -14.93 -16.03 -12.80
C GLN A 164 -16.12 -15.05 -12.87
N VAL A 165 -17.03 -15.26 -13.84
CA VAL A 165 -18.16 -14.34 -14.13
C VAL A 165 -19.00 -14.00 -12.90
N ALA A 166 -19.42 -15.00 -12.12
CA ALA A 166 -20.31 -14.76 -10.97
C ALA A 166 -19.68 -13.88 -9.88
N ILE A 167 -18.34 -13.94 -9.75
CA ILE A 167 -17.60 -13.11 -8.79
C ILE A 167 -17.44 -11.70 -9.33
N VAL A 168 -17.13 -11.55 -10.63
CA VAL A 168 -17.06 -10.23 -11.30
C VAL A 168 -18.39 -9.51 -11.16
N GLU A 169 -19.50 -10.21 -11.46
CA GLU A 169 -20.86 -9.70 -11.29
C GLU A 169 -21.14 -9.28 -9.85
N TYR A 170 -20.90 -10.17 -8.88
CA TYR A 170 -21.12 -9.87 -7.47
C TYR A 170 -20.32 -8.64 -6.99
N LEU A 171 -19.03 -8.56 -7.31
CA LEU A 171 -18.15 -7.48 -6.86
C LEU A 171 -18.53 -6.14 -7.51
N ILE A 172 -18.87 -6.12 -8.80
CA ILE A 172 -19.26 -4.89 -9.51
C ILE A 172 -20.62 -4.39 -9.01
N ASP A 173 -21.61 -5.29 -8.84
CA ASP A 173 -22.96 -4.90 -8.45
C ASP A 173 -23.05 -4.49 -6.96
N THR A 174 -22.26 -5.14 -6.09
CA THR A 174 -22.28 -4.88 -4.64
C THR A 174 -21.37 -3.71 -4.24
N PHE A 175 -20.26 -3.49 -4.96
CA PHE A 175 -19.28 -2.44 -4.65
C PHE A 175 -19.00 -1.57 -5.88
N PRO A 176 -19.99 -0.78 -6.36
CA PRO A 176 -19.81 0.09 -7.50
C PRO A 176 -18.76 1.17 -7.20
N SER A 177 -17.59 1.07 -7.83
CA SER A 177 -16.53 2.08 -7.73
C SER A 177 -16.76 3.19 -8.77
N SER A 178 -16.68 4.45 -8.34
CA SER A 178 -16.70 5.62 -9.24
C SER A 178 -15.49 5.68 -10.19
N HIS A 179 -14.47 4.83 -9.94
CA HIS A 179 -13.23 4.72 -10.71
C HIS A 179 -13.06 3.32 -11.33
N LEU A 180 -14.14 2.54 -11.49
CA LEU A 180 -14.07 1.24 -12.16
C LEU A 180 -13.64 1.42 -13.62
N ASP A 181 -12.39 1.10 -13.92
CA ASP A 181 -11.89 1.14 -15.29
C ASP A 181 -12.28 -0.17 -16.02
N TRP A 182 -13.43 -0.12 -16.69
CA TRP A 182 -13.93 -1.20 -17.53
C TRP A 182 -12.94 -1.61 -18.62
N MET A 183 -12.14 -0.65 -19.11
CA MET A 183 -11.15 -0.92 -20.15
C MET A 183 -10.00 -1.76 -19.61
N ASP A 184 -9.54 -1.48 -18.38
CA ASP A 184 -8.52 -2.28 -17.71
C ASP A 184 -9.02 -3.72 -17.46
N LEU A 185 -10.27 -3.89 -16.99
CA LEU A 185 -10.84 -5.23 -16.77
C LEU A 185 -10.96 -6.03 -18.08
N MET A 186 -11.40 -5.38 -19.16
CA MET A 186 -11.43 -6.00 -20.49
C MET A 186 -10.03 -6.36 -20.98
N TYR A 187 -9.06 -5.47 -20.78
CA TYR A 187 -7.68 -5.72 -21.18
C TYR A 187 -7.09 -6.92 -20.43
N VAL A 188 -7.36 -7.03 -19.13
CA VAL A 188 -7.00 -8.19 -18.31
C VAL A 188 -7.68 -9.47 -18.83
N ALA A 189 -8.98 -9.41 -19.12
CA ALA A 189 -9.73 -10.56 -19.66
C ALA A 189 -9.20 -11.00 -21.03
N VAL A 190 -8.90 -10.07 -21.93
CA VAL A 190 -8.24 -10.35 -23.23
C VAL A 190 -6.87 -10.97 -23.03
N ASN A 191 -6.06 -10.42 -22.13
CA ASN A 191 -4.71 -10.92 -21.86
C ASN A 191 -4.69 -12.33 -21.28
N ALA A 192 -5.72 -12.67 -20.49
CA ALA A 192 -5.90 -13.98 -19.88
C ALA A 192 -6.76 -14.94 -20.73
N GLN A 193 -7.26 -14.50 -21.89
CA GLN A 193 -8.19 -15.27 -22.74
C GLN A 193 -9.47 -15.72 -22.00
N ALA A 194 -9.93 -14.90 -21.04
CA ALA A 194 -11.12 -15.14 -20.23
C ALA A 194 -12.40 -14.78 -21.00
N LEU A 195 -12.86 -15.72 -21.84
CA LEU A 195 -13.93 -15.48 -22.81
C LEU A 195 -15.29 -15.17 -22.16
N GLN A 196 -15.65 -15.84 -21.07
CA GLN A 196 -16.97 -15.66 -20.44
C GLN A 196 -17.05 -14.31 -19.73
N VAL A 197 -16.00 -13.94 -18.99
CA VAL A 197 -15.92 -12.60 -18.38
C VAL A 197 -15.85 -11.52 -19.44
N LEU A 198 -15.05 -11.72 -20.50
CA LEU A 198 -14.97 -10.73 -21.58
C LEU A 198 -16.33 -10.52 -22.25
N ALA A 199 -17.08 -11.59 -22.52
CA ALA A 199 -18.43 -11.50 -23.09
C ALA A 199 -19.38 -10.75 -22.13
N TRP A 200 -19.33 -11.10 -20.84
CA TRP A 200 -20.13 -10.44 -19.81
C TRP A 200 -19.80 -8.94 -19.73
N LEU A 201 -18.52 -8.57 -19.72
CA LEU A 201 -18.07 -7.17 -19.68
C LEU A 201 -18.53 -6.41 -20.93
N LEU A 202 -18.36 -6.99 -22.13
CA LEU A 202 -18.77 -6.38 -23.39
C LEU A 202 -20.28 -6.16 -23.46
N SER A 203 -21.08 -7.04 -22.87
CA SER A 203 -22.54 -6.91 -22.84
C SER A 203 -23.04 -5.78 -21.93
N ARG A 204 -22.24 -5.35 -20.95
CA ARG A 204 -22.61 -4.34 -19.93
C ARG A 204 -21.83 -3.04 -20.01
N ALA A 205 -20.78 -2.99 -20.83
CA ALA A 205 -19.91 -1.83 -20.93
C ALA A 205 -20.56 -0.61 -21.61
N PRO A 206 -20.11 0.62 -21.27
CA PRO A 206 -20.66 1.83 -21.85
C PRO A 206 -20.37 1.96 -23.36
N VAL A 207 -21.33 2.54 -24.09
CA VAL A 207 -21.32 2.69 -25.58
C VAL A 207 -20.05 3.39 -26.11
N GLN A 208 -19.43 4.25 -25.31
CA GLN A 208 -18.20 4.97 -25.67
C GLN A 208 -16.96 4.07 -25.82
N MET A 209 -17.02 2.79 -25.40
CA MET A 209 -15.89 1.85 -25.50
C MET A 209 -15.76 1.15 -26.86
N ARG A 210 -16.58 1.51 -27.85
CA ARG A 210 -16.53 0.92 -29.18
C ARG A 210 -15.24 1.24 -29.95
N ASP A 211 -14.45 2.23 -29.53
CA ASP A 211 -13.20 2.66 -30.18
C ASP A 211 -11.92 2.10 -29.49
N SER A 212 -11.94 0.83 -29.10
CA SER A 212 -10.92 0.19 -28.25
C SER A 212 -9.77 -0.48 -29.04
N ASN A 213 -8.97 0.33 -29.73
CA ASN A 213 -7.83 -0.15 -30.54
C ASN A 213 -6.80 -0.99 -29.75
N SER A 214 -6.61 -0.72 -28.46
CA SER A 214 -5.68 -1.49 -27.63
C SER A 214 -6.15 -2.92 -27.33
N LEU A 215 -7.46 -3.18 -27.28
CA LEU A 215 -8.00 -4.54 -27.13
C LEU A 215 -7.77 -5.34 -28.41
N TRP A 216 -8.03 -4.74 -29.58
CA TRP A 216 -7.74 -5.36 -30.87
C TRP A 216 -6.26 -5.67 -31.04
N GLN A 217 -5.40 -4.71 -30.71
CA GLN A 217 -3.95 -4.93 -30.74
C GLN A 217 -3.56 -6.16 -29.94
N ARG A 218 -4.05 -6.24 -28.69
CA ARG A 218 -3.65 -7.30 -27.79
C ARG A 218 -4.21 -8.65 -28.23
N ALA A 219 -5.46 -8.70 -28.67
CA ALA A 219 -6.10 -9.92 -29.17
C ALA A 219 -5.38 -10.49 -30.41
N ILE A 220 -4.97 -9.62 -31.34
CA ILE A 220 -4.24 -10.01 -32.55
C ILE A 220 -2.80 -10.45 -32.19
N ASP A 221 -2.11 -9.73 -31.30
CA ASP A 221 -0.75 -10.09 -30.87
C ASP A 221 -0.72 -11.47 -30.19
N LEU A 222 -1.78 -11.80 -29.43
CA LEU A 222 -1.96 -13.12 -28.81
C LEU A 222 -2.37 -14.19 -29.83
N LYS A 223 -2.74 -13.81 -31.05
CA LYS A 223 -3.27 -14.67 -32.11
C LYS A 223 -4.46 -15.52 -31.65
N ASP A 224 -5.27 -14.97 -30.74
CA ASP A 224 -6.43 -15.67 -30.21
C ASP A 224 -7.67 -15.37 -31.08
N GLU A 225 -8.01 -16.33 -31.93
CA GLU A 225 -9.16 -16.23 -32.82
C GLU A 225 -10.49 -16.10 -32.06
N LYS A 226 -10.63 -16.75 -30.90
CA LYS A 226 -11.89 -16.74 -30.13
C LYS A 226 -12.13 -15.37 -29.53
N VAL A 227 -11.09 -14.75 -28.97
CA VAL A 227 -11.17 -13.37 -28.48
C VAL A 227 -11.49 -12.42 -29.63
N CYS A 228 -10.82 -12.56 -30.78
CA CYS A 228 -11.09 -11.72 -31.95
C CYS A 228 -12.53 -11.86 -32.46
N VAL A 229 -13.06 -13.09 -32.52
CA VAL A 229 -14.47 -13.35 -32.90
C VAL A 229 -15.42 -12.73 -31.87
N LEU A 230 -15.15 -12.87 -30.58
CA LEU A 230 -15.99 -12.31 -29.52
C LEU A 230 -16.07 -10.76 -29.60
N LEU A 231 -14.93 -10.09 -29.86
CA LEU A 231 -14.87 -8.65 -30.07
C LEU A 231 -15.64 -8.23 -31.34
N LEU A 232 -15.57 -9.03 -32.41
CA LEU A 232 -16.34 -8.83 -33.64
C LEU A 232 -17.86 -8.93 -33.40
N GLU A 233 -18.29 -9.96 -32.67
CA GLU A 233 -19.71 -10.24 -32.38
C GLU A 233 -20.35 -9.14 -31.54
N HIS A 234 -19.59 -8.56 -30.61
CA HIS A 234 -20.05 -7.43 -29.79
C HIS A 234 -19.91 -6.06 -30.48
N GLY A 235 -19.51 -6.04 -31.76
CA GLY A 235 -19.57 -4.85 -32.61
C GLY A 235 -18.55 -3.77 -32.28
N LEU A 236 -17.37 -4.15 -31.77
CA LEU A 236 -16.27 -3.20 -31.56
C LEU A 236 -15.75 -2.68 -32.90
N SER A 237 -15.45 -1.38 -32.94
CA SER A 237 -14.95 -0.72 -34.14
C SER A 237 -13.58 -1.27 -34.52
N LEU A 238 -13.37 -1.46 -35.83
CA LEU A 238 -12.08 -1.81 -36.42
C LEU A 238 -11.27 -0.57 -36.83
N SER A 239 -11.75 0.63 -36.51
CA SER A 239 -11.15 1.90 -36.92
C SER A 239 -9.81 2.15 -36.22
N GLY A 240 -8.72 2.20 -36.98
CA GLY A 240 -7.37 2.44 -36.45
C GLY A 240 -6.48 1.19 -36.46
N LEU A 241 -6.96 0.07 -36.98
CA LEU A 241 -6.12 -1.06 -37.37
C LEU A 241 -5.48 -0.81 -38.73
N ASP A 242 -4.22 -1.22 -38.88
CA ASP A 242 -3.53 -1.25 -40.18
C ASP A 242 -4.13 -2.30 -41.13
N ASP A 243 -3.79 -2.21 -42.42
CA ASP A 243 -4.35 -3.08 -43.47
C ASP A 243 -4.04 -4.56 -43.23
N ASP A 244 -2.87 -4.88 -42.67
CA ASP A 244 -2.45 -6.24 -42.37
C ASP A 244 -3.34 -6.87 -41.28
N ARG A 245 -3.61 -6.13 -40.19
CA ARG A 245 -4.52 -6.55 -39.11
C ARG A 245 -5.96 -6.65 -39.57
N LEU A 246 -6.41 -5.72 -40.41
CA LEU A 246 -7.73 -5.78 -41.02
C LEU A 246 -7.89 -7.04 -41.89
N SER A 247 -6.84 -7.45 -42.62
CA SER A 247 -6.88 -8.67 -43.42
C SER A 247 -7.02 -9.94 -42.56
N PHE A 248 -6.30 -10.00 -41.43
CA PHE A 248 -6.40 -11.09 -40.46
C PHE A 248 -7.81 -11.21 -39.87
N VAL A 249 -8.36 -10.10 -39.35
CA VAL A 249 -9.70 -10.08 -38.74
C VAL A 249 -10.81 -10.38 -39.78
N ARG A 250 -10.68 -9.89 -41.02
CA ARG A 250 -11.61 -10.23 -42.11
C ARG A 250 -11.53 -11.70 -42.54
N GLY A 251 -10.37 -12.35 -42.37
CA GLY A 251 -10.20 -13.78 -42.56
C GLY A 251 -11.04 -14.60 -41.58
N LEU A 252 -11.09 -14.19 -40.31
CA LEU A 252 -11.88 -14.83 -39.25
C LEU A 252 -13.39 -14.74 -39.49
N ARG A 253 -13.88 -13.63 -40.09
CA ARG A 253 -15.29 -13.53 -40.51
C ARG A 253 -15.67 -14.58 -41.57
N ARG A 254 -14.74 -14.95 -42.45
CA ARG A 254 -15.02 -15.90 -43.54
C ARG A 254 -15.06 -17.36 -43.06
N SER A 255 -14.36 -17.71 -41.98
CA SER A 255 -14.46 -19.04 -41.36
C SER A 255 -15.73 -19.20 -40.53
N SER A 256 -16.17 -18.14 -39.83
CA SER A 256 -17.44 -18.10 -39.07
C SER A 256 -18.69 -18.12 -39.97
N ALA A 257 -18.65 -17.46 -41.13
CA ALA A 257 -19.78 -17.35 -42.06
C ALA A 257 -20.14 -18.64 -42.82
N VAL A 258 -19.36 -19.72 -42.73
CA VAL A 258 -19.69 -21.01 -43.37
C VAL A 258 -20.73 -21.82 -42.55
N SER A 259 -21.10 -21.36 -41.35
CA SER A 259 -21.98 -22.12 -40.44
C SER A 259 -23.40 -21.56 -40.22
N SER A 260 -23.85 -20.48 -40.88
CA SER A 260 -25.20 -19.96 -40.64
C SER A 260 -25.91 -19.47 -41.89
N GLN A 261 -26.88 -20.26 -42.35
CA GLN A 261 -27.98 -19.79 -43.21
C GLN A 261 -28.85 -18.81 -42.40
N PRO A 262 -29.35 -17.71 -42.99
CA PRO A 262 -30.13 -16.71 -42.27
C PRO A 262 -31.59 -17.16 -42.15
N ASN A 263 -32.10 -17.28 -40.92
CA ASN A 263 -33.54 -17.36 -40.65
C ASN A 263 -34.11 -15.98 -40.26
N PRO A 264 -35.39 -15.70 -40.58
CA PRO A 264 -36.02 -14.36 -40.55
C PRO A 264 -36.45 -13.96 -39.12
N PRO A 265 -36.97 -12.72 -38.91
CA PRO A 265 -36.85 -12.06 -37.62
C PRO A 265 -37.81 -12.61 -36.55
N VAL A 266 -37.33 -12.43 -35.32
CA VAL A 266 -37.87 -12.88 -34.03
C VAL A 266 -39.31 -12.41 -33.80
N ASP A 267 -40.15 -13.34 -33.37
CA ASP A 267 -41.40 -13.03 -32.68
C ASP A 267 -41.35 -13.54 -31.24
N THR A 268 -41.83 -12.68 -30.35
CA THR A 268 -41.76 -12.79 -28.90
C THR A 268 -42.63 -13.93 -28.35
N THR A 269 -42.14 -14.64 -27.32
CA THR A 269 -42.83 -15.00 -26.04
C THR A 269 -42.30 -16.31 -25.43
N ASN A 270 -42.17 -16.28 -24.10
CA ASN A 270 -42.15 -17.39 -23.14
C ASN A 270 -40.86 -18.23 -22.94
N SER A 271 -40.20 -17.97 -21.80
CA SER A 271 -39.49 -18.96 -20.96
C SER A 271 -40.47 -20.04 -20.43
N PRO A 272 -40.05 -21.06 -19.65
CA PRO A 272 -38.72 -21.66 -19.37
C PRO A 272 -38.72 -23.21 -19.52
N LEU A 273 -37.58 -23.89 -19.29
CA LEU A 273 -37.43 -25.11 -18.45
C LEU A 273 -36.14 -25.92 -18.76
N PHE A 274 -35.53 -26.39 -17.67
CA PHE A 274 -34.53 -27.46 -17.53
C PHE A 274 -34.90 -28.70 -18.39
N THR A 275 -34.01 -29.64 -18.81
CA THR A 275 -33.12 -30.48 -17.98
C THR A 275 -32.32 -31.48 -18.87
N VAL A 276 -31.11 -31.84 -18.42
CA VAL A 276 -30.46 -33.19 -18.40
C VAL A 276 -30.04 -33.93 -19.69
N GLY A 277 -28.79 -34.42 -19.65
CA GLY A 277 -28.24 -35.60 -20.35
C GLY A 277 -27.08 -35.24 -21.30
N GLU A 278 -25.88 -35.84 -21.31
CA GLU A 278 -25.40 -37.13 -20.81
C GLU A 278 -23.85 -37.14 -20.64
N ARG A 279 -23.40 -38.17 -19.90
CA ARG A 279 -22.06 -38.72 -19.61
C ARG A 279 -20.96 -38.52 -20.68
N MET A 280 -19.75 -38.07 -20.31
CA MET A 280 -18.62 -38.77 -19.66
C MET A 280 -17.85 -39.73 -20.59
N GLN A 281 -16.57 -39.43 -20.86
CA GLN A 281 -15.49 -40.43 -20.92
C GLN A 281 -14.09 -39.80 -20.81
N LEU A 282 -13.32 -40.31 -19.84
CA LEU A 282 -11.89 -40.06 -19.58
C LEU A 282 -11.02 -40.95 -20.49
N ALA A 283 -9.85 -40.45 -20.88
CA ALA A 283 -8.67 -41.29 -21.14
C ALA A 283 -7.36 -40.53 -20.88
N SER A 284 -6.48 -41.21 -20.14
CA SER A 284 -5.14 -40.82 -19.69
C SER A 284 -4.06 -40.93 -20.77
N ALA A 285 -2.96 -40.18 -20.64
CA ALA A 285 -1.61 -40.69 -20.88
C ALA A 285 -0.54 -39.74 -20.32
N ALA A 286 0.40 -40.29 -19.54
CA ALA A 286 1.67 -39.65 -19.18
C ALA A 286 2.71 -39.84 -20.31
N PRO A 287 3.81 -39.06 -20.31
CA PRO A 287 5.11 -39.72 -20.35
C PRO A 287 6.22 -39.09 -19.47
N GLN A 288 7.23 -39.93 -19.24
CA GLN A 288 8.42 -39.84 -18.39
C GLN A 288 9.64 -39.11 -19.05
N PRO A 289 10.73 -38.81 -18.29
CA PRO A 289 11.87 -37.91 -18.62
C PRO A 289 13.02 -38.67 -19.36
N PRO A 290 14.31 -38.23 -19.56
CA PRO A 290 15.13 -37.17 -18.90
C PRO A 290 16.17 -36.41 -19.78
N SER A 291 16.94 -35.47 -19.19
CA SER A 291 18.43 -35.46 -19.24
C SER A 291 19.06 -34.24 -18.54
N THR A 292 20.27 -34.43 -18.05
CA THR A 292 21.02 -33.67 -17.04
C THR A 292 22.11 -32.74 -17.59
N ASN A 293 22.49 -31.75 -16.77
CA ASN A 293 23.77 -31.03 -16.66
C ASN A 293 24.06 -29.81 -17.56
N SER A 294 24.15 -28.63 -16.92
CA SER A 294 25.46 -27.96 -16.70
C SER A 294 25.35 -26.80 -15.70
N ASN A 295 26.22 -26.82 -14.68
CA ASN A 295 26.42 -25.79 -13.67
C ASN A 295 26.89 -24.45 -14.27
N SER A 296 26.32 -23.34 -13.81
CA SER A 296 26.93 -22.00 -13.87
C SER A 296 26.37 -21.14 -12.72
N PRO A 297 27.20 -20.43 -11.94
CA PRO A 297 26.71 -19.55 -10.89
C PRO A 297 26.03 -18.30 -11.48
N PRO A 298 25.11 -17.64 -10.76
CA PRO A 298 24.45 -16.45 -11.27
C PRO A 298 25.44 -15.29 -11.40
N ARG A 299 25.49 -14.69 -12.60
CA ARG A 299 26.18 -13.43 -12.86
C ARG A 299 25.57 -12.32 -12.00
N THR A 300 26.35 -11.78 -11.09
CA THR A 300 26.13 -10.44 -10.52
C THR A 300 26.13 -9.41 -11.66
N THR A 301 24.98 -8.78 -11.89
CA THR A 301 24.87 -7.62 -12.79
C THR A 301 25.58 -6.44 -12.14
N ALA A 302 26.85 -6.22 -12.51
CA ALA A 302 27.57 -5.01 -12.18
C ALA A 302 26.84 -3.81 -12.80
N ILE A 303 26.44 -2.87 -11.94
CA ILE A 303 25.82 -1.60 -12.32
C ILE A 303 26.93 -0.64 -12.76
N SER A 304 26.76 0.00 -13.92
CA SER A 304 27.69 1.03 -14.39
C SER A 304 27.74 2.22 -13.41
N PRO A 305 28.93 2.64 -12.95
CA PRO A 305 29.05 3.85 -12.13
C PRO A 305 28.69 5.10 -12.95
N LEU A 306 28.16 6.12 -12.27
CA LEU A 306 27.95 7.45 -12.85
C LEU A 306 29.28 7.98 -13.41
N PRO A 307 29.29 8.59 -14.60
CA PRO A 307 30.46 9.33 -15.07
C PRO A 307 30.76 10.49 -14.10
N PRO A 308 32.04 10.85 -13.90
CA PRO A 308 32.41 11.95 -13.00
C PRO A 308 31.79 13.27 -13.49
N LEU A 309 31.39 14.10 -12.52
CA LEU A 309 30.84 15.45 -12.73
C LEU A 309 31.75 16.25 -13.69
N ARG A 310 31.33 16.41 -14.95
CA ARG A 310 31.91 17.42 -15.84
C ARG A 310 31.28 18.77 -15.50
N GLN A 311 32.10 19.72 -15.07
CA GLN A 311 31.71 21.11 -14.93
C GLN A 311 31.39 21.66 -16.33
N SER A 312 30.11 21.77 -16.68
CA SER A 312 29.70 22.54 -17.86
C SER A 312 29.66 24.02 -17.50
N GLN A 313 30.54 24.81 -18.11
CA GLN A 313 30.45 26.26 -18.09
C GLN A 313 29.30 26.71 -18.99
N SER A 314 28.07 26.72 -18.48
CA SER A 314 26.94 27.38 -19.15
C SER A 314 26.22 28.29 -18.18
N SER A 315 26.06 29.54 -18.60
CA SER A 315 25.59 30.68 -17.81
C SER A 315 24.18 30.50 -17.24
N THR A 316 23.96 31.11 -16.09
CA THR A 316 22.77 31.14 -15.23
C THR A 316 21.43 31.55 -15.89
N ALA A 317 21.43 31.92 -17.17
CA ALA A 317 20.22 32.30 -17.91
C ALA A 317 19.52 31.13 -18.63
N GLN A 318 20.20 30.00 -18.88
CA GLN A 318 19.63 28.89 -19.67
C GLN A 318 18.81 27.85 -18.88
N GLN A 319 18.80 27.89 -17.54
CA GLN A 319 18.05 26.93 -16.73
C GLN A 319 16.52 27.19 -16.71
N LYS A 320 16.07 28.39 -17.09
CA LYS A 320 14.66 28.79 -17.03
C LYS A 320 13.75 28.08 -18.04
N ASP A 321 14.32 27.51 -19.11
CA ASP A 321 13.59 26.91 -20.25
C ASP A 321 13.87 25.41 -20.46
N GLN A 322 14.48 24.72 -19.49
CA GLN A 322 14.85 23.31 -19.68
C GLN A 322 13.61 22.38 -19.73
N TYR A 323 12.51 22.79 -19.11
CA TYR A 323 11.30 21.99 -18.99
C TYR A 323 10.06 22.74 -19.50
N ALA A 324 9.28 22.08 -20.35
CA ALA A 324 8.04 22.60 -20.88
C ALA A 324 6.91 21.58 -20.72
N ILE A 325 5.71 22.04 -20.38
CA ILE A 325 4.51 21.21 -20.49
C ILE A 325 4.10 21.20 -21.96
N GLY A 326 3.81 20.02 -22.51
CA GLY A 326 3.32 19.90 -23.89
C GLY A 326 2.30 18.78 -24.04
N GLN A 327 1.64 18.77 -25.19
CA GLN A 327 0.77 17.67 -25.60
C GLN A 327 1.55 16.64 -26.41
N HIS A 328 1.19 15.36 -26.24
CA HIS A 328 1.65 14.21 -26.99
C HIS A 328 0.44 13.39 -27.44
N THR A 329 0.49 12.83 -28.64
CA THR A 329 -0.64 12.09 -29.25
C THR A 329 -1.06 10.89 -28.42
N ASP A 330 -0.09 10.13 -27.91
CA ASP A 330 -0.36 8.83 -27.26
C ASP A 330 -0.49 8.93 -25.73
N TRP A 331 0.06 9.98 -25.12
CA TRP A 331 0.17 10.13 -23.65
C TRP A 331 -0.51 11.38 -23.11
N GLY A 332 -1.13 12.19 -23.97
CA GLY A 332 -1.77 13.45 -23.58
C GLY A 332 -0.75 14.47 -23.06
N THR A 333 -1.03 15.05 -21.89
CA THR A 333 -0.16 16.06 -21.28
C THR A 333 1.12 15.43 -20.73
N VAL A 334 2.28 15.89 -21.21
CA VAL A 334 3.61 15.40 -20.83
C VAL A 334 4.52 16.55 -20.41
N LEU A 335 5.47 16.26 -19.51
CA LEU A 335 6.61 17.14 -19.27
C LEU A 335 7.72 16.82 -20.27
N LYS A 336 8.19 17.84 -20.96
CA LYS A 336 9.22 17.76 -22.00
C LYS A 336 10.52 18.33 -21.46
N GLN A 337 11.61 17.59 -21.61
CA GLN A 337 12.96 18.06 -21.31
C GLN A 337 13.81 18.02 -22.57
N HIS A 338 14.38 19.15 -22.95
CA HIS A 338 15.33 19.21 -24.06
C HIS A 338 16.72 18.77 -23.58
N VAL A 339 17.36 17.86 -24.34
CA VAL A 339 18.71 17.37 -24.05
C VAL A 339 19.56 17.49 -25.33
N ALA A 340 20.85 17.80 -25.19
CA ALA A 340 21.74 17.93 -26.34
C ALA A 340 21.85 16.59 -27.09
N ARG A 341 21.84 16.62 -28.43
CA ARG A 341 21.90 15.40 -29.27
C ARG A 341 23.04 14.45 -28.91
N ALA A 342 24.20 14.98 -28.52
CA ALA A 342 25.36 14.18 -28.13
C ALA A 342 25.14 13.35 -26.84
N ASP A 343 24.23 13.80 -25.97
CA ASP A 343 23.94 13.19 -24.67
C ASP A 343 22.64 12.37 -24.66
N MET A 344 21.84 12.43 -25.74
CA MET A 344 20.49 11.83 -25.80
C MET A 344 20.48 10.34 -25.48
N ASP A 345 21.38 9.56 -26.06
CA ASP A 345 21.37 8.10 -25.86
C ASP A 345 21.80 7.71 -24.45
N ALA A 346 22.75 8.44 -23.87
CA ALA A 346 23.15 8.26 -22.48
C ALA A 346 22.00 8.65 -21.53
N ALA A 347 21.30 9.73 -21.82
CA ALA A 347 20.14 10.19 -21.05
C ALA A 347 18.96 9.21 -21.12
N LYS A 348 18.66 8.66 -22.31
CA LYS A 348 17.64 7.61 -22.48
C LYS A 348 18.00 6.35 -21.69
N ASN A 349 19.25 5.90 -21.79
CA ASN A 349 19.70 4.70 -21.07
C ASN A 349 19.61 4.89 -19.56
N PHE A 350 20.03 6.06 -19.05
CA PHE A 350 19.88 6.41 -17.64
C PHE A 350 18.43 6.33 -17.16
N HIS A 351 17.48 6.91 -17.90
CA HIS A 351 16.07 6.90 -17.50
C HIS A 351 15.42 5.52 -17.68
N LYS A 352 15.84 4.73 -18.68
CA LYS A 352 15.43 3.33 -18.83
C LYS A 352 15.94 2.48 -17.66
N ASP A 353 17.17 2.71 -17.19
CA ASP A 353 17.72 2.03 -16.03
C ASP A 353 16.95 2.41 -14.75
N LEU A 354 16.60 3.68 -14.59
CA LEU A 354 15.77 4.15 -13.49
C LEU A 354 14.36 3.51 -13.53
N LEU A 355 13.74 3.42 -14.71
CA LEU A 355 12.47 2.71 -14.89
C LEU A 355 12.57 1.22 -14.53
N ARG A 356 13.68 0.54 -14.86
CA ARG A 356 13.87 -0.86 -14.49
C ARG A 356 13.99 -1.01 -12.97
N LEU A 357 14.71 -0.10 -12.32
CA LEU A 357 14.80 -0.03 -10.86
C LEU A 357 13.42 0.14 -10.23
N GLN A 358 12.59 1.02 -10.81
CA GLN A 358 11.23 1.30 -10.33
C GLN A 358 10.27 0.10 -10.49
N ARG A 359 10.51 -0.78 -11.47
CA ARG A 359 9.68 -1.98 -11.69
C ARG A 359 10.00 -3.12 -10.72
N SER A 360 11.19 -3.13 -10.11
CA SER A 360 11.62 -4.22 -9.22
C SER A 360 11.25 -4.04 -7.76
N ASN A 361 10.79 -2.86 -7.33
CA ASN A 361 10.47 -2.55 -5.94
C ASN A 361 9.19 -1.69 -5.87
N GLY A 362 8.14 -2.19 -5.20
CA GLY A 362 6.83 -1.53 -5.12
C GLY A 362 6.76 -0.27 -4.23
N SER A 363 5.58 0.38 -4.26
CA SER A 363 5.04 1.51 -3.47
C SER A 363 5.86 2.83 -3.42
N ARG A 364 7.17 2.82 -3.14
CA ARG A 364 7.98 4.06 -3.01
C ARG A 364 8.33 4.73 -4.35
N THR A 365 8.07 4.05 -5.46
CA THR A 365 8.43 4.48 -6.82
C THR A 365 7.43 5.47 -7.42
N HIS A 366 6.22 5.56 -6.88
CA HIS A 366 5.20 6.52 -7.32
C HIS A 366 5.58 7.99 -7.07
N ALA A 367 6.53 8.22 -6.15
CA ALA A 367 7.06 9.54 -5.82
C ALA A 367 8.20 9.99 -6.76
N LEU A 368 8.62 9.15 -7.72
CA LEU A 368 9.55 9.54 -8.76
C LEU A 368 8.79 9.85 -10.05
N VAL A 369 9.17 10.92 -10.75
CA VAL A 369 8.55 11.25 -12.03
C VAL A 369 8.90 10.18 -13.06
N ARG A 370 7.87 9.54 -13.62
CA ARG A 370 8.04 8.45 -14.58
C ARG A 370 8.48 8.94 -15.95
N TYR A 371 9.56 8.37 -16.47
CA TYR A 371 9.97 8.51 -17.87
C TYR A 371 9.01 7.72 -18.78
N VAL A 372 8.56 8.36 -19.86
CA VAL A 372 7.58 7.78 -20.79
C VAL A 372 8.20 7.43 -22.13
N GLY A 373 9.11 8.26 -22.64
CA GLY A 373 9.74 8.03 -23.94
C GLY A 373 10.43 9.28 -24.48
N THR A 374 10.62 9.33 -25.80
CA THR A 374 11.10 10.50 -26.53
C THR A 374 10.09 10.96 -27.55
N ASP A 375 10.24 12.20 -28.02
CA ASP A 375 9.45 12.70 -29.14
C ASP A 375 9.92 12.09 -30.48
N ALA A 376 9.14 12.29 -31.55
CA ALA A 376 9.45 11.75 -32.88
C ALA A 376 10.81 12.21 -33.45
N SER A 377 11.33 13.34 -32.97
CA SER A 377 12.65 13.87 -33.36
C SER A 377 13.82 13.29 -32.55
N ASP A 378 13.50 12.49 -31.52
CA ASP A 378 14.44 11.86 -30.59
C ASP A 378 15.42 12.85 -29.93
N ALA A 379 14.99 14.09 -29.78
CA ALA A 379 15.74 15.21 -29.21
C ALA A 379 15.16 15.70 -27.87
N THR A 380 13.98 15.20 -27.49
CA THR A 380 13.27 15.59 -26.27
C THR A 380 12.90 14.37 -25.46
N LEU A 381 13.25 14.37 -24.17
CA LEU A 381 12.77 13.37 -23.21
C LEU A 381 11.36 13.73 -22.75
N LEU A 382 10.49 12.73 -22.67
CA LEU A 382 9.10 12.85 -22.25
C LEU A 382 8.87 12.14 -20.92
N PHE A 383 8.19 12.85 -20.03
CA PHE A 383 7.84 12.37 -18.70
C PHE A 383 6.34 12.53 -18.47
N GLU A 384 5.82 11.74 -17.53
CA GLU A 384 4.45 11.93 -17.05
C GLU A 384 4.27 13.33 -16.45
N PRO A 385 3.04 13.87 -16.43
CA PRO A 385 2.78 15.18 -15.85
C PRO A 385 3.01 15.12 -14.32
N PRO A 386 4.01 15.82 -13.77
CA PRO A 386 4.42 15.63 -12.37
C PRO A 386 3.63 16.50 -11.38
N GLY A 387 2.79 17.42 -11.87
CA GLY A 387 2.11 18.44 -11.06
C GLY A 387 2.78 19.81 -11.17
N ILE A 388 2.66 20.62 -10.12
CA ILE A 388 3.20 21.98 -10.03
C ILE A 388 4.58 21.93 -9.35
N PRO A 389 5.64 22.50 -9.95
CA PRO A 389 6.95 22.56 -9.30
C PRO A 389 6.92 23.48 -8.07
N LEU A 390 7.59 23.09 -6.99
CA LEU A 390 7.63 23.86 -5.74
C LEU A 390 8.20 25.28 -5.95
N SER A 391 9.12 25.44 -6.91
CA SER A 391 9.68 26.75 -7.27
C SER A 391 8.65 27.76 -7.80
N ARG A 392 7.54 27.30 -8.37
CA ARG A 392 6.45 28.17 -8.87
C ARG A 392 5.21 28.12 -7.99
N ALA A 393 5.14 27.16 -7.08
CA ALA A 393 3.96 26.97 -6.26
C ALA A 393 3.80 28.10 -5.22
N GLN A 394 4.91 28.69 -4.76
CA GLN A 394 4.90 29.85 -3.85
C GLN A 394 4.46 31.16 -4.53
N ASP A 395 4.63 31.27 -5.86
CA ASP A 395 4.25 32.44 -6.67
C ASP A 395 2.87 32.29 -7.35
N SER A 396 2.22 31.14 -7.19
CA SER A 396 0.95 30.85 -7.87
C SER A 396 -0.20 31.64 -7.22
N PRO A 397 -1.07 32.32 -8.01
CA PRO A 397 -2.23 33.04 -7.51
C PRO A 397 -3.35 32.13 -6.98
N VAL A 398 -3.05 30.86 -6.71
CA VAL A 398 -3.94 29.89 -6.09
C VAL A 398 -3.45 29.53 -4.67
N PRO A 399 -3.40 30.49 -3.73
CA PRO A 399 -3.10 30.23 -2.31
C PRO A 399 -3.95 29.10 -1.74
N ASP A 400 -5.21 28.99 -2.17
CA ASP A 400 -6.17 28.01 -1.65
C ASP A 400 -5.82 26.56 -1.97
N LEU A 401 -5.13 26.26 -3.07
CA LEU A 401 -4.77 24.88 -3.40
C LEU A 401 -3.50 24.45 -2.67
N PHE A 402 -2.51 25.35 -2.57
CA PHE A 402 -1.32 25.09 -1.78
C PHE A 402 -1.67 25.04 -0.30
N ALA A 403 -2.53 25.93 0.21
CA ALA A 403 -3.04 25.92 1.58
C ALA A 403 -3.98 24.73 1.90
N LYS A 404 -4.64 24.13 0.90
CA LYS A 404 -5.39 22.87 1.06
C LYS A 404 -4.48 21.63 1.08
N CYS A 405 -3.37 21.66 0.34
CA CYS A 405 -2.41 20.54 0.27
C CYS A 405 -1.33 20.61 1.37
N THR A 406 -0.98 21.81 1.83
CA THR A 406 -0.28 22.06 3.09
C THR A 406 -1.36 22.11 4.17
N GLY A 407 -1.82 20.95 4.61
CA GLY A 407 -2.71 20.90 5.77
C GLY A 407 -2.15 21.71 6.94
N LYS A 408 -2.96 21.98 7.97
CA LYS A 408 -2.54 22.81 9.11
C LYS A 408 -1.33 22.21 9.87
N SER A 409 -0.93 20.97 9.54
CA SER A 409 0.20 20.23 10.11
C SER A 409 1.09 19.57 9.03
N TRP A 410 2.40 19.49 9.26
CA TRP A 410 3.37 18.83 8.36
C TRP A 410 3.11 17.33 8.14
N SER A 411 2.44 16.68 9.10
CA SER A 411 1.96 15.29 8.96
C SER A 411 0.90 15.11 7.87
N GLU A 412 0.25 16.19 7.45
CA GLU A 412 -0.73 16.23 6.35
C GLU A 412 -0.06 16.64 5.03
N GLY A 413 1.17 17.16 5.08
CA GLY A 413 1.99 17.56 3.93
C GLY A 413 2.60 16.36 3.20
N LYS A 414 1.73 15.47 2.70
CA LYS A 414 2.08 14.20 2.04
C LYS A 414 3.17 14.37 0.98
N TYR A 415 3.17 15.48 0.24
CA TYR A 415 4.13 15.73 -0.83
C TYR A 415 5.60 15.79 -0.37
N LEU A 416 5.91 16.43 0.76
CA LEU A 416 7.29 16.50 1.26
C LEU A 416 7.77 15.13 1.74
N TYR A 417 6.87 14.36 2.35
CA TYR A 417 7.17 13.00 2.77
C TYR A 417 7.41 12.07 1.57
N ASP A 418 6.58 12.16 0.53
CA ASP A 418 6.76 11.42 -0.72
C ASP A 418 8.12 11.75 -1.36
N ILE A 419 8.52 13.03 -1.38
CA ILE A 419 9.84 13.45 -1.89
C ILE A 419 10.97 12.87 -1.04
N ALA A 420 10.87 12.92 0.30
CA ALA A 420 11.86 12.32 1.19
C ALA A 420 11.96 10.80 0.97
N GLN A 421 10.84 10.10 0.76
CA GLN A 421 10.80 8.68 0.42
C GLN A 421 11.45 8.39 -0.94
N ALA A 422 11.25 9.26 -1.94
CA ALA A 422 11.92 9.13 -3.24
C ALA A 422 13.44 9.23 -3.12
N VAL A 423 13.95 10.18 -2.32
CA VAL A 423 15.40 10.31 -2.06
C VAL A 423 15.92 9.11 -1.27
N ALA A 424 15.20 8.67 -0.24
CA ALA A 424 15.57 7.47 0.53
C ALA A 424 15.66 6.24 -0.35
N TYR A 425 14.70 6.06 -1.26
CA TYR A 425 14.69 4.97 -2.23
C TYR A 425 15.90 5.01 -3.17
N LEU A 426 16.29 6.20 -3.68
CA LEU A 426 17.49 6.33 -4.49
C LEU A 426 18.75 5.93 -3.69
N HIS A 427 18.85 6.38 -2.44
CA HIS A 427 19.97 6.10 -1.55
C HIS A 427 20.09 4.61 -1.19
N GLU A 428 18.98 3.95 -0.89
CA GLU A 428 18.90 2.50 -0.64
C GLU A 428 19.42 1.68 -1.83
N ASN A 429 19.26 2.20 -3.05
CA ASN A 429 19.73 1.57 -4.28
C ASN A 429 21.11 2.11 -4.72
N GLY A 430 21.85 2.76 -3.82
CA GLY A 430 23.22 3.23 -4.06
C GLY A 430 23.32 4.37 -5.09
N ARG A 431 22.25 5.14 -5.29
CA ARG A 431 22.20 6.24 -6.26
C ARG A 431 21.95 7.58 -5.55
N PRO A 432 22.90 8.52 -5.59
CA PRO A 432 22.62 9.89 -5.22
C PRO A 432 21.83 10.60 -6.35
N HIS A 433 21.00 11.56 -5.98
CA HIS A 433 20.24 12.39 -6.91
C HIS A 433 21.08 13.54 -7.50
N GLY A 434 21.85 14.24 -6.68
CA GLY A 434 22.81 15.28 -7.10
C GLY A 434 22.21 16.59 -7.64
N ALA A 435 20.89 16.77 -7.57
CA ALA A 435 20.21 17.92 -8.18
C ALA A 435 18.87 18.24 -7.47
N ILE A 436 18.77 17.98 -6.17
CA ILE A 436 17.55 18.24 -5.41
C ILE A 436 17.37 19.76 -5.26
N CYS A 437 16.26 20.28 -5.78
CA CYS A 437 15.90 21.69 -5.67
C CYS A 437 14.38 21.86 -5.86
N PRO A 438 13.80 23.03 -5.50
CA PRO A 438 12.37 23.27 -5.64
C PRO A 438 11.84 23.16 -7.08
N ALA A 439 12.70 23.28 -8.10
CA ALA A 439 12.28 23.11 -9.50
C ALA A 439 12.13 21.63 -9.91
N ASN A 440 12.81 20.72 -9.23
CA ASN A 440 12.75 19.28 -9.47
C ASN A 440 11.80 18.55 -8.50
N CYS A 441 11.28 19.26 -7.50
CA CYS A 441 10.26 18.78 -6.60
C CYS A 441 8.89 19.31 -7.05
N PHE A 442 7.90 18.43 -7.14
CA PHE A 442 6.56 18.74 -7.62
C PHE A 442 5.52 18.31 -6.60
N VAL A 443 4.37 19.00 -6.63
CA VAL A 443 3.16 18.60 -5.92
C VAL A 443 2.02 18.43 -6.91
N ASP A 444 1.28 17.33 -6.79
CA ASP A 444 0.02 17.16 -7.50
C ASP A 444 -1.09 17.90 -6.75
N PRO A 445 -1.67 18.97 -7.33
CA PRO A 445 -2.75 19.74 -6.70
C PRO A 445 -4.01 18.93 -6.39
N LYS A 446 -4.26 17.80 -7.08
CA LYS A 446 -5.47 16.99 -6.89
C LYS A 446 -5.32 16.00 -5.74
N SER A 447 -4.18 15.35 -5.66
CA SER A 447 -3.92 14.28 -4.67
C SER A 447 -3.11 14.73 -3.46
N GLY A 448 -2.48 15.90 -3.52
CA GLY A 448 -1.51 16.35 -2.51
C GLY A 448 -0.23 15.52 -2.46
N SER A 449 -0.02 14.62 -3.44
CA SER A 449 1.17 13.76 -3.52
C SER A 449 2.38 14.51 -4.08
N GLY A 450 3.56 14.07 -3.68
CA GLY A 450 4.83 14.67 -4.07
C GLY A 450 5.54 13.84 -5.11
N LYS A 451 6.18 14.51 -6.06
CA LYS A 451 7.01 13.85 -7.07
C LYS A 451 8.38 14.50 -7.19
N LEU A 452 9.39 13.66 -7.38
CA LEU A 452 10.78 14.06 -7.54
C LEU A 452 11.25 13.69 -8.94
N LEU A 453 11.69 14.70 -9.69
CA LEU A 453 12.27 14.53 -11.02
C LEU A 453 13.77 14.29 -10.91
N VAL A 454 14.20 13.08 -11.26
CA VAL A 454 15.63 12.74 -11.36
C VAL A 454 16.15 13.17 -12.72
N VAL A 455 17.22 13.96 -12.72
CA VAL A 455 17.79 14.54 -13.93
C VAL A 455 19.09 13.83 -14.32
N PHE A 456 19.31 13.63 -15.62
CA PHE A 456 20.48 12.90 -16.14
C PHE A 456 21.81 13.63 -15.92
N GLN A 457 21.82 14.97 -15.99
CA GLN A 457 23.01 15.80 -15.76
C GLN A 457 22.80 16.63 -14.50
N GLY A 458 23.79 16.59 -13.61
CA GLY A 458 23.80 17.39 -12.38
C GLY A 458 23.66 18.87 -12.70
N SER A 459 22.80 19.56 -11.96
CA SER A 459 22.66 21.01 -12.06
C SER A 459 23.92 21.72 -11.58
N THR A 460 24.19 22.90 -12.13
CA THR A 460 25.20 23.83 -11.60
C THR A 460 24.98 24.02 -10.09
N PRO A 461 26.05 24.11 -9.27
CA PRO A 461 25.92 24.34 -7.84
C PRO A 461 25.05 25.57 -7.58
N THR A 462 24.00 25.41 -6.78
CA THR A 462 23.09 26.48 -6.39
C THR A 462 23.31 26.86 -4.92
N ALA A 463 22.63 27.90 -4.43
CA ALA A 463 22.62 28.26 -3.01
C ALA A 463 22.02 27.16 -2.10
N LEU A 464 21.37 26.14 -2.69
CA LEU A 464 20.80 24.98 -2.01
C LEU A 464 21.74 23.77 -2.02
N THR A 465 22.84 23.84 -2.77
CA THR A 465 23.86 22.79 -2.83
C THR A 465 24.70 22.80 -1.56
N ALA A 466 25.13 21.62 -1.13
CA ALA A 466 25.93 21.46 0.07
C ALA A 466 27.26 22.23 0.00
N PRO A 467 27.75 22.81 1.12
CA PRO A 467 28.95 23.65 1.12
C PRO A 467 30.20 22.94 0.59
N GLU A 468 30.35 21.64 0.89
CA GLU A 468 31.48 20.82 0.43
C GLU A 468 31.47 20.57 -1.07
N ALA A 469 30.29 20.56 -1.69
CA ALA A 469 30.14 20.40 -3.13
C ALA A 469 30.50 21.68 -3.92
N GLN A 470 30.62 22.82 -3.23
CA GLN A 470 31.08 24.08 -3.84
C GLN A 470 32.60 24.24 -3.81
N HIS A 471 33.32 23.54 -2.92
CA HIS A 471 34.74 23.78 -2.62
C HIS A 471 35.70 22.69 -3.14
N GLY A 472 35.26 21.81 -4.03
CA GLY A 472 36.13 20.82 -4.69
C GLY A 472 36.75 19.75 -3.75
N SER A 473 36.18 19.59 -2.55
CA SER A 473 36.57 18.50 -1.63
C SER A 473 35.99 17.16 -2.08
N THR A 474 36.43 16.04 -1.50
CA THR A 474 35.78 14.74 -1.69
C THR A 474 34.34 14.83 -1.16
N VAL A 475 33.38 15.02 -2.05
CA VAL A 475 31.96 15.16 -1.73
C VAL A 475 31.39 13.79 -1.43
N ASP A 476 30.77 13.61 -0.26
CA ASP A 476 29.82 12.52 -0.06
C ASP A 476 28.50 12.93 -0.75
N PRO A 477 28.17 12.36 -1.92
CA PRO A 477 27.02 12.80 -2.70
C PRO A 477 25.69 12.48 -2.01
N PHE A 478 25.65 11.47 -1.15
CA PHE A 478 24.46 11.14 -0.37
C PHE A 478 24.24 12.16 0.73
N ALA A 479 25.29 12.54 1.46
CA ALA A 479 25.21 13.61 2.45
C ALA A 479 24.86 14.97 1.81
N ALA A 480 25.30 15.21 0.57
CA ALA A 480 24.95 16.41 -0.19
C ALA A 480 23.46 16.45 -0.56
N ASP A 481 22.87 15.32 -0.97
CA ASP A 481 21.42 15.21 -1.20
C ASP A 481 20.61 15.51 0.06
N VAL A 482 21.02 14.95 1.21
CA VAL A 482 20.37 15.21 2.50
C VAL A 482 20.38 16.70 2.82
N TYR A 483 21.51 17.37 2.61
CA TYR A 483 21.61 18.82 2.80
C TYR A 483 20.65 19.58 1.87
N SER A 484 20.67 19.27 0.58
CA SER A 484 19.82 19.94 -0.40
C SER A 484 18.33 19.72 -0.13
N LEU A 485 17.92 18.51 0.24
CA LEU A 485 16.56 18.23 0.69
C LEU A 485 16.21 19.04 1.95
N GLY A 486 17.11 19.10 2.94
CA GLY A 486 16.92 19.89 4.15
C GLY A 486 16.69 21.37 3.84
N ARG A 487 17.43 21.95 2.88
CA ARG A 487 17.22 23.33 2.42
C ARG A 487 15.86 23.52 1.72
N VAL A 488 15.38 22.52 0.97
CA VAL A 488 14.01 22.53 0.39
C VAL A 488 12.95 22.49 1.49
N LEU A 489 13.16 21.74 2.57
CA LEU A 489 12.25 21.73 3.72
C LEU A 489 12.24 23.10 4.42
N MET A 490 13.41 23.71 4.65
CA MET A 490 13.51 25.04 5.27
C MET A 490 12.85 26.15 4.46
N SER A 491 12.70 25.98 3.14
CA SER A 491 12.06 26.98 2.29
C SER A 491 10.53 26.91 2.31
N GLN A 492 9.94 25.94 3.02
CA GLN A 492 8.49 25.81 3.11
C GLN A 492 7.92 26.76 4.19
N PRO A 493 6.73 27.34 3.97
CA PRO A 493 6.05 28.15 4.98
C PRO A 493 5.59 27.29 6.17
N GLY A 494 5.41 27.90 7.33
CA GLY A 494 4.78 27.22 8.49
C GLY A 494 5.62 26.10 9.10
N LEU A 495 6.94 26.28 9.24
CA LEU A 495 7.82 25.31 9.88
C LEU A 495 7.43 25.08 11.35
N THR A 496 7.04 23.84 11.68
CA THR A 496 6.86 23.40 13.07
C THR A 496 8.23 23.25 13.75
N GLN A 497 8.24 23.14 15.09
CA GLN A 497 9.48 22.86 15.82
C GLN A 497 10.14 21.54 15.38
N GLU A 498 9.35 20.50 15.11
CA GLU A 498 9.84 19.22 14.59
C GLU A 498 10.40 19.35 13.17
N ALA A 499 9.78 20.15 12.31
CA ALA A 499 10.27 20.38 10.95
C ALA A 499 11.58 21.17 10.95
N LEU A 500 11.68 22.21 11.79
CA LEU A 500 12.90 22.98 12.00
C LEU A 500 14.02 22.09 12.55
N ASP A 501 13.69 21.18 13.47
CA ASP A 501 14.63 20.23 14.05
C ASP A 501 15.26 19.33 12.99
N LEU A 502 14.42 18.66 12.20
CA LEU A 502 14.86 17.79 11.12
C LEU A 502 15.68 18.57 10.10
N ALA A 503 15.19 19.73 9.66
CA ALA A 503 15.85 20.52 8.63
C ALA A 503 17.22 21.04 9.09
N ASN A 504 17.35 21.46 10.36
CA ASN A 504 18.64 21.83 10.94
C ASN A 504 19.61 20.65 11.01
N TRP A 505 19.13 19.46 11.40
CA TRP A 505 19.96 18.26 11.43
C TRP A 505 20.46 17.89 10.03
N MET A 506 19.58 17.94 9.02
CA MET A 506 19.91 17.70 7.61
C MET A 506 20.89 18.72 7.03
N THR A 507 20.82 19.97 7.47
CA THR A 507 21.64 21.08 6.96
C THR A 507 22.90 21.35 7.78
N THR A 508 23.27 20.42 8.67
CA THR A 508 24.52 20.50 9.45
C THR A 508 25.73 20.71 8.51
N PRO A 509 26.63 21.68 8.78
CA PRO A 509 27.76 21.95 7.89
C PRO A 509 28.66 20.73 7.66
N GLN A 510 28.97 19.96 8.70
CA GLN A 510 29.76 18.74 8.59
C GLN A 510 28.93 17.59 7.98
N PRO A 511 29.33 17.01 6.83
CA PRO A 511 28.58 15.94 6.16
C PRO A 511 28.37 14.70 7.04
N THR A 512 29.36 14.34 7.86
CA THR A 512 29.33 13.15 8.74
C THR A 512 28.34 13.26 9.90
N HIS A 513 27.87 14.46 10.22
CA HIS A 513 26.88 14.68 11.29
C HIS A 513 25.44 14.75 10.76
N ARG A 514 25.25 14.76 9.43
CA ARG A 514 23.92 14.76 8.81
C ARG A 514 23.27 13.37 9.01
N PRO A 515 21.94 13.32 9.13
CA PRO A 515 21.20 12.05 9.20
C PRO A 515 21.34 11.24 7.92
N LYS A 516 21.18 9.93 8.02
CA LYS A 516 20.89 9.11 6.83
C LYS A 516 19.44 9.27 6.44
N MET A 517 19.11 9.01 5.18
CA MET A 517 17.71 9.10 4.73
C MET A 517 16.75 8.17 5.49
N ALA A 518 17.23 7.04 6.01
CA ALA A 518 16.45 6.17 6.90
C ALA A 518 16.00 6.89 8.19
N ASP A 519 16.87 7.72 8.77
CA ASP A 519 16.54 8.54 9.94
C ASP A 519 15.61 9.70 9.56
N VAL A 520 15.84 10.31 8.40
CA VAL A 520 15.00 11.39 7.87
C VAL A 520 13.56 10.91 7.72
N VAL A 521 13.31 9.76 7.08
CA VAL A 521 11.94 9.25 6.86
C VAL A 521 11.28 8.71 8.14
N ALA A 522 12.07 8.34 9.15
CA ALA A 522 11.57 7.86 10.45
C ALA A 522 11.25 9.01 11.43
N HIS A 523 11.66 10.24 11.12
CA HIS A 523 11.53 11.39 12.00
C HIS A 523 10.06 11.68 12.38
N PRO A 524 9.76 12.08 13.64
CA PRO A 524 8.37 12.29 14.11
C PRO A 524 7.57 13.39 13.40
N VAL A 525 8.23 14.25 12.63
CA VAL A 525 7.58 15.31 11.84
C VAL A 525 6.56 14.74 10.84
N TRP A 526 6.78 13.51 10.37
CA TRP A 526 5.88 12.83 9.42
C TRP A 526 4.72 12.10 10.10
N TRP A 527 4.70 12.03 11.43
CA TRP A 527 3.74 11.20 12.15
C TRP A 527 2.40 11.91 12.32
N THR A 528 1.31 11.22 12.01
CA THR A 528 -0.04 11.68 12.32
C THR A 528 -0.23 11.83 13.84
N LEU A 529 -1.22 12.63 14.27
CA LEU A 529 -1.59 12.73 15.70
C LEU A 529 -1.86 11.36 16.32
N LYS A 530 -2.52 10.47 15.57
CA LYS A 530 -2.77 9.08 15.97
C LYS A 530 -1.47 8.31 16.22
N THR A 531 -0.52 8.38 15.28
CA THR A 531 0.79 7.72 15.39
C THR A 531 1.58 8.26 16.58
N LYS A 532 1.56 9.58 16.80
CA LYS A 532 2.19 10.23 17.96
C LYS A 532 1.61 9.75 19.28
N LEU A 533 0.28 9.65 19.39
CA LEU A 533 -0.39 9.12 20.58
C LEU A 533 -0.05 7.64 20.80
N GLN A 534 -0.05 6.82 19.73
CA GLN A 534 0.34 5.41 19.83
C GLN A 534 1.78 5.23 20.33
N TYR A 535 2.70 6.07 19.86
CA TYR A 535 4.09 6.07 20.32
C TYR A 535 4.19 6.40 21.82
N ILE A 536 3.45 7.41 22.30
CA ILE A 536 3.35 7.74 23.73
C ILE A 536 2.76 6.57 24.53
N GLN A 537 1.69 5.94 24.03
CA GLN A 537 1.06 4.79 24.68
C GLN A 537 2.01 3.59 24.81
N ALA A 538 2.76 3.29 23.75
CA ALA A 538 3.76 2.23 23.77
C ALA A 538 4.83 2.48 24.84
N ILE A 539 5.32 3.71 24.99
CA ILE A 539 6.27 4.06 26.05
C ILE A 539 5.66 3.86 27.44
N ALA A 540 4.40 4.24 27.63
CA ALA A 540 3.69 4.10 28.90
C ALA A 540 3.31 2.64 29.25
N SER A 541 3.42 1.70 28.30
CA SER A 541 3.20 0.27 28.56
C SER A 541 4.43 -0.45 29.14
N TYR A 542 5.61 0.16 29.07
CA TYR A 542 6.82 -0.44 29.67
C TYR A 542 6.73 -0.53 31.20
N SER A 543 7.39 -1.55 31.77
CA SER A 543 7.55 -1.68 33.21
C SER A 543 8.38 -0.52 33.78
N ALA A 544 8.19 -0.21 35.07
CA ALA A 544 8.86 0.92 35.72
C ALA A 544 10.39 0.84 35.71
N ASP A 545 10.92 -0.38 35.59
CA ASP A 545 12.35 -0.73 35.58
C ASP A 545 12.94 -0.83 34.18
N HIS A 546 12.13 -0.65 33.13
CA HIS A 546 12.58 -0.75 31.76
C HIS A 546 13.64 0.34 31.43
N PRO A 547 14.74 0.02 30.70
CA PRO A 547 15.80 0.98 30.39
C PRO A 547 15.30 2.24 29.68
N ARG A 548 14.34 2.10 28.76
CA ARG A 548 13.68 3.24 28.10
C ARG A 548 12.94 4.15 29.08
N VAL A 549 12.30 3.57 30.11
CA VAL A 549 11.62 4.36 31.15
C VAL A 549 12.62 5.13 32.01
N ALA A 550 13.80 4.55 32.29
CA ALA A 550 14.88 5.27 32.97
C ALA A 550 15.33 6.50 32.17
N ARG A 551 15.48 6.38 30.84
CA ARG A 551 15.79 7.51 29.94
C ARG A 551 14.66 8.54 29.92
N CYS A 552 13.39 8.12 29.88
CA CYS A 552 12.25 9.05 29.96
C CYS A 552 12.21 9.86 31.25
N LYS A 553 12.60 9.26 32.39
CA LYS A 553 12.61 9.96 33.69
C LYS A 553 13.63 11.11 33.74
N ASN A 554 14.66 11.07 32.89
CA ASN A 554 15.67 12.12 32.80
C ASN A 554 15.25 13.30 31.90
N LEU A 555 14.17 13.16 31.13
CA LEU A 555 13.62 14.25 30.33
C LEU A 555 12.89 15.26 31.22
N ARG A 556 12.99 16.54 30.87
CA ARG A 556 12.42 17.66 31.64
C ARG A 556 11.18 18.22 30.95
N CYS A 557 10.05 18.17 31.65
CA CYS A 557 8.86 18.96 31.33
C CYS A 557 8.28 19.50 32.65
N PRO A 558 8.95 20.51 33.24
CA PRO A 558 8.56 21.00 34.57
C PRO A 558 7.14 21.55 34.52
N ASN A 559 6.37 21.30 35.58
CA ASN A 559 5.03 21.83 35.77
C ASN A 559 4.06 21.55 34.60
N TRP A 560 4.20 20.42 33.90
CA TRP A 560 3.31 20.07 32.78
C TRP A 560 1.82 20.11 33.16
N GLN A 561 1.49 19.87 34.44
CA GLN A 561 0.14 19.96 34.99
C GLN A 561 -0.47 21.38 34.89
N THR A 562 0.34 22.44 34.91
CA THR A 562 -0.17 23.83 34.79
C THR A 562 -0.64 24.14 33.37
N LYS A 563 -0.31 23.29 32.40
CA LYS A 563 -0.80 23.42 31.02
C LYS A 563 -2.14 22.74 30.79
N LEU A 564 -2.62 21.94 31.74
CA LEU A 564 -3.92 21.27 31.63
C LEU A 564 -5.06 22.23 32.00
N PRO A 565 -6.22 22.16 31.32
CA PRO A 565 -7.41 22.87 31.77
C PRO A 565 -7.78 22.50 33.22
N PRO A 566 -8.27 23.43 34.05
CA PRO A 566 -8.55 23.17 35.47
C PRO A 566 -9.52 22.00 35.72
N VAL A 567 -10.56 21.87 34.91
CA VAL A 567 -11.55 20.78 34.98
C VAL A 567 -10.88 19.42 34.69
N VAL A 568 -10.00 19.39 33.70
CA VAL A 568 -9.24 18.19 33.31
C VAL A 568 -8.26 17.78 34.42
N LEU A 569 -7.53 18.74 34.99
CA LEU A 569 -6.59 18.50 36.09
C LEU A 569 -7.32 17.98 37.36
N ALA A 570 -8.48 18.55 37.68
CA ALA A 570 -9.28 18.14 38.83
C ALA A 570 -9.78 16.69 38.69
N GLY A 571 -10.36 16.33 37.54
CA GLY A 571 -10.81 14.95 37.27
C GLY A 571 -9.67 13.93 37.28
N THR A 572 -8.48 14.33 36.82
CA THR A 572 -7.29 13.48 36.80
C THR A 572 -6.82 13.07 38.20
N ASN A 573 -6.76 14.04 39.12
CA ASN A 573 -6.23 13.83 40.47
C ASN A 573 -7.19 13.03 41.38
N GLN A 574 -8.45 12.82 40.97
CA GLN A 574 -9.41 12.01 41.73
C GLN A 574 -9.02 10.54 41.80
N HIS A 575 -8.45 10.00 40.71
CA HIS A 575 -8.11 8.57 40.62
C HIS A 575 -6.62 8.29 40.85
N ARG A 576 -5.75 9.25 40.51
CA ARG A 576 -4.30 9.07 40.65
C ARG A 576 -3.55 10.40 40.71
N THR A 577 -2.60 10.50 41.63
CA THR A 577 -1.65 11.62 41.66
C THR A 577 -0.46 11.35 40.75
N TYR A 578 -0.10 12.34 39.94
CA TYR A 578 1.05 12.29 39.04
C TYR A 578 2.12 13.26 39.53
N ASN A 579 3.40 12.86 39.44
CA ASN A 579 4.52 13.74 39.73
C ASN A 579 4.91 14.58 38.49
N HIS A 580 5.84 15.51 38.65
CA HIS A 580 6.25 16.44 37.58
C HIS A 580 7.23 15.84 36.55
N THR A 581 7.33 14.51 36.44
CA THR A 581 8.23 13.86 35.47
C THR A 581 7.57 13.70 34.10
N VAL A 582 8.37 13.65 33.03
CA VAL A 582 7.89 13.34 31.68
C VAL A 582 7.25 11.95 31.62
N TYR A 583 7.79 10.98 32.35
CA TYR A 583 7.19 9.65 32.41
C TYR A 583 5.78 9.68 33.02
N ALA A 584 5.54 10.51 34.04
CA ALA A 584 4.20 10.69 34.59
C ALA A 584 3.24 11.38 33.61
N LEU A 585 3.70 12.36 32.82
CA LEU A 585 2.93 12.95 31.73
C LEU A 585 2.54 11.91 30.67
N VAL A 586 3.48 11.06 30.25
CA VAL A 586 3.23 9.99 29.26
C VAL A 586 2.21 8.98 29.79
N ARG A 587 2.33 8.57 31.06
CA ARG A 587 1.32 7.71 31.72
C ARG A 587 -0.03 8.38 31.85
N TYR A 588 -0.06 9.68 32.14
CA TYR A 588 -1.28 10.46 32.19
C TYR A 588 -1.99 10.46 30.84
N ILE A 589 -1.29 10.80 29.75
CA ILE A 589 -1.86 10.82 28.39
C ILE A 589 -2.42 9.44 28.02
N ARG A 590 -1.67 8.36 28.31
CA ARG A 590 -2.15 6.98 28.07
C ARG A 590 -3.44 6.70 28.84
N ASN A 591 -3.46 6.98 30.14
CA ASN A 591 -4.62 6.74 31.00
C ASN A 591 -5.84 7.53 30.55
N PHE A 592 -5.66 8.81 30.18
CA PHE A 592 -6.73 9.66 29.69
C PHE A 592 -7.35 9.09 28.40
N LYS A 593 -6.52 8.56 27.50
CA LYS A 593 -7.00 7.92 26.27
C LYS A 593 -7.71 6.58 26.53
N GLU A 594 -7.14 5.73 27.40
CA GLU A 594 -7.72 4.41 27.74
C GLU A 594 -9.10 4.54 28.39
N HIS A 595 -9.29 5.58 29.21
CA HIS A 595 -10.54 5.88 29.91
C HIS A 595 -11.35 7.01 29.24
N GLY A 596 -11.15 7.24 27.95
CA GLY A 596 -11.75 8.38 27.24
C GLY A 596 -13.28 8.43 27.34
N ARG A 597 -13.93 7.25 27.37
CA ARG A 597 -15.40 7.11 27.54
C ARG A 597 -15.89 7.37 28.97
N ASP A 598 -15.00 7.27 29.96
CA ASP A 598 -15.33 7.48 31.37
C ASP A 598 -15.21 8.98 31.76
N HIS A 599 -14.64 9.81 30.88
CA HIS A 599 -14.47 11.24 31.11
C HIS A 599 -15.73 12.04 30.77
N SER A 600 -16.05 13.02 31.62
CA SER A 600 -17.21 13.90 31.42
C SER A 600 -17.11 14.72 30.13
N PRO A 601 -18.25 15.07 29.48
CA PRO A 601 -18.26 15.94 28.32
C PRO A 601 -17.55 17.28 28.55
N ASP A 602 -17.65 17.85 29.76
CA ASP A 602 -17.00 19.10 30.14
C ASP A 602 -15.47 19.02 30.08
N MET A 603 -14.88 17.85 30.37
CA MET A 603 -13.44 17.63 30.25
C MET A 603 -13.00 17.62 28.78
N TRP A 604 -13.77 16.98 27.91
CA TRP A 604 -13.52 16.96 26.47
C TRP A 604 -13.73 18.34 25.84
N GLN A 605 -14.77 19.06 26.25
CA GLN A 605 -15.00 20.44 25.84
C GLN A 605 -13.84 21.35 26.26
N ALA A 606 -13.35 21.24 27.51
CA ALA A 606 -12.23 22.05 27.96
C ALA A 606 -10.92 21.79 27.19
N LEU A 607 -10.68 20.55 26.74
CA LEU A 607 -9.57 20.23 25.84
C LEU A 607 -9.81 20.80 24.43
N HIS A 608 -11.04 20.71 23.92
CA HIS A 608 -11.42 21.25 22.61
C HIS A 608 -11.31 22.78 22.56
N ASP A 609 -11.76 23.48 23.60
CA ASP A 609 -11.66 24.94 23.75
C ASP A 609 -10.19 25.39 23.78
N ALA A 610 -9.31 24.59 24.39
CA ALA A 610 -7.87 24.87 24.42
C ALA A 610 -7.21 24.83 23.03
N LEU A 611 -7.85 24.18 22.04
CA LEU A 611 -7.44 24.20 20.63
C LEU A 611 -7.93 25.45 19.88
N GLY A 612 -8.66 26.34 20.54
CA GLY A 612 -9.26 27.53 19.93
C GLY A 612 -10.53 27.24 19.14
N ALA A 613 -11.15 26.07 19.32
CA ALA A 613 -12.44 25.75 18.71
C ALA A 613 -13.58 26.26 19.59
N ALA A 614 -14.45 27.11 19.03
CA ALA A 614 -15.59 27.69 19.74
C ALA A 614 -16.88 26.86 19.63
N THR A 615 -16.80 25.67 19.02
CA THR A 615 -17.96 24.82 18.76
C THR A 615 -18.22 23.87 19.94
N PRO A 616 -19.49 23.68 20.32
CA PRO A 616 -19.84 22.68 21.32
C PRO A 616 -19.53 21.28 20.75
N VAL A 617 -18.95 20.42 21.59
CA VAL A 617 -18.64 19.04 21.24
C VAL A 617 -19.96 18.26 21.12
N ALA A 618 -20.24 17.77 19.91
CA ALA A 618 -21.51 17.11 19.59
C ALA A 618 -21.58 15.66 20.08
N ASP A 619 -20.47 14.91 20.02
CA ASP A 619 -20.40 13.52 20.44
C ASP A 619 -19.02 13.17 20.99
N VAL A 620 -18.93 13.01 22.32
CA VAL A 620 -17.69 12.59 23.00
C VAL A 620 -17.45 11.08 22.93
N SER A 621 -18.39 10.29 22.42
CA SER A 621 -18.24 8.83 22.28
C SER A 621 -17.51 8.42 21.00
N ASP A 622 -17.37 9.34 20.05
CA ASP A 622 -16.59 9.16 18.83
C ASP A 622 -15.09 9.07 19.14
N LEU A 623 -14.52 7.92 18.81
CA LEU A 623 -13.10 7.64 19.01
C LEU A 623 -12.21 8.53 18.14
N GLU A 624 -12.65 8.88 16.93
CA GLU A 624 -11.87 9.73 16.04
C GLU A 624 -11.81 11.16 16.60
N PHE A 625 -12.94 11.72 17.04
CA PHE A 625 -12.98 12.97 17.78
C PHE A 625 -12.06 12.94 19.02
N GLN A 626 -12.14 11.90 19.86
CA GLN A 626 -11.27 11.78 21.05
C GLN A 626 -9.78 11.78 20.68
N GLU A 627 -9.39 11.05 19.64
CA GLU A 627 -8.01 11.00 19.15
C GLU A 627 -7.54 12.35 18.61
N GLN A 628 -8.37 13.04 17.82
CA GLN A 628 -8.07 14.37 17.28
C GLN A 628 -7.97 15.42 18.39
N CYS A 629 -8.90 15.41 19.33
CA CYS A 629 -8.96 16.37 20.44
C CYS A 629 -7.76 16.20 21.38
N LEU A 630 -7.52 14.99 21.90
CA LEU A 630 -6.39 14.74 22.79
C LEU A 630 -5.05 14.89 22.06
N GLY A 631 -4.94 14.35 20.85
CA GLY A 631 -3.72 14.42 20.04
C GLY A 631 -3.36 15.85 19.69
N GLY A 632 -4.34 16.65 19.25
CA GLY A 632 -4.19 18.06 18.97
C GLY A 632 -3.75 18.83 20.22
N PHE A 633 -4.39 18.55 21.36
CA PHE A 633 -4.05 19.24 22.61
C PHE A 633 -2.62 18.92 23.04
N VAL A 634 -2.23 17.65 22.99
CA VAL A 634 -0.86 17.23 23.33
C VAL A 634 0.16 17.89 22.41
N ALA A 635 -0.10 17.93 21.10
CA ALA A 635 0.80 18.57 20.13
C ALA A 635 0.93 20.09 20.36
N GLN A 636 -0.15 20.77 20.75
CA GLN A 636 -0.13 22.22 21.01
C GLN A 636 0.48 22.57 22.37
N ALA A 637 0.10 21.87 23.44
CA ALA A 637 0.57 22.14 24.79
C ALA A 637 2.00 21.65 25.03
N PHE A 638 2.43 20.60 24.31
CA PHE A 638 3.74 19.96 24.46
C PHE A 638 4.42 19.71 23.09
N PRO A 639 4.77 20.77 22.36
CA PRO A 639 5.20 20.67 20.95
C PRO A 639 6.49 19.88 20.72
N THR A 640 7.38 19.76 21.72
CA THR A 640 8.61 18.96 21.62
C THR A 640 8.49 17.58 22.24
N LEU A 641 7.39 17.23 22.90
CA LEU A 641 7.31 16.02 23.75
C LEU A 641 7.65 14.74 22.96
N VAL A 642 7.03 14.55 21.80
CA VAL A 642 7.26 13.37 20.98
C VAL A 642 8.68 13.36 20.43
N LEU A 643 9.19 14.52 19.99
CA LEU A 643 10.55 14.66 19.49
C LEU A 643 11.60 14.34 20.57
N ASP A 644 11.44 14.85 21.78
CA ASP A 644 12.33 14.61 22.91
C ASP A 644 12.31 13.14 23.33
N LEU A 645 11.12 12.52 23.33
CA LEU A 645 10.97 11.08 23.57
C LEU A 645 11.63 10.26 22.46
N TRP A 646 11.45 10.64 21.19
CA TRP A 646 12.06 9.95 20.06
C TRP A 646 13.58 10.04 20.08
N ARG A 647 14.16 11.20 20.41
CA ARG A 647 15.62 11.35 20.57
C ARG A 647 16.20 10.48 21.68
N ALA A 648 15.49 10.37 22.80
CA ALA A 648 15.97 9.59 23.94
C ALA A 648 15.84 8.08 23.73
N LEU A 649 14.82 7.64 22.98
CA LEU A 649 14.41 6.24 22.92
C LEU A 649 14.60 5.58 21.55
N GLY A 650 14.71 6.37 20.48
CA GLY A 650 14.76 5.90 19.09
C GLY A 650 13.45 5.27 18.64
N ASN A 651 13.52 4.50 17.56
CA ASN A 651 12.39 3.68 17.12
C ASN A 651 12.14 2.54 18.13
N LEU A 652 10.91 2.39 18.62
CA LEU A 652 10.58 1.40 19.64
C LEU A 652 10.67 -0.05 19.13
N ASP A 653 10.55 -0.26 17.82
CA ASP A 653 10.67 -1.57 17.18
C ASP A 653 12.13 -2.02 16.97
N ALA A 654 13.10 -1.11 17.14
CA ALA A 654 14.52 -1.47 17.13
C ALA A 654 14.93 -2.08 18.48
N PRO A 655 15.86 -3.06 18.51
CA PRO A 655 16.39 -3.58 19.77
C PRO A 655 17.00 -2.45 20.61
N ALA A 656 16.68 -2.46 21.92
CA ALA A 656 16.94 -1.36 22.86
C ALA A 656 18.42 -1.17 23.23
#